data_AF-A0A0E0GAT3-F1
#
_entry.id   AF-A0A0E0GAT3-F1
#
_cell.length_a   1.000
_cell.length_b   1.000
_cell.length_c   1.000
_cell.angle_alpha   90.00
_cell.angle_beta   90.00
_cell.angle_gamma   90.00
#
_symmetry.space_group_name_H-M   'P 1'
#
loop_
_entity.id
_entity.type
_entity.pdbx_description
1 polymer ?
#
loop_
_entity_poly.entity_id
_entity_poly.type
_entity_poly.pdbx_seq_one_letter_code
_entity_poly.pdbx_strand_id
1 'polypeptide(L)'
;MKPSPLVRQCLAVTIFHSKNTAPLVPAAAAQLHALLLTSGHLLRYHGLHPLFMVYCACGRPSSAHNLLAQMPQPPPVSFSNSLLRSYTGLGCHREALAVYSAMRAFDHLTFPFAAKACAGLRLGRHGRAVHCRALAAGFGGDTYVQNALISMYMSCGDVGAAEAVFGAMRNRTVVSWNAVIAGCVKNGYAERALEVFGEMAADGVGIDRATVVSVLPACAQAKDLNTGRAVHRLVEDKGLGDYVAVKNALIDMYGKCRSLEDARRVFDHCKHDKDVVSWTAMIGAYVLNDRAFEAISLGCQMLMSGAAWPNGVTMVYLLSACASMPSGKHAKCTHALCIRLGLKSDIAVETALIDAYARCGKMKLMRLTLERGSWRAETWNAALSGYTVSGREKKAIELFKRMIAESVRPDSATMASILPAYAESADLKEGKNIHCFLLTLGFLRSTEIATGLIDVYSKAGDLDAAWALFQWLPEKDVVAWTTIIAGYSIHGHARTAILLYDRMVESGGKPNTVTIATLLYACSHAGMIDEGIKVFKDMRNVHGLMPNGEHYSCLVDMLGRAGRIEEAHRLIQDMPFEPSTSVWGALLGACVLHKNVEFGEVAAKRLFQLDPENTGSYVLLGNIYAAADRWRDVQDVRRMMVERGLLKEPGSTMGGGAHVGCTQRFWFSHTKEGMCLVKCSSPNVVASCKPPSPPPALPSLYFASSFLSFRPSNLAPARVLAHSLLSPPCRACLFLTIVRKERRKEEEKKGSSTMSNSASGMAVCDECKLKFLELKAKRSFRFIVFKINEKVQQVVVDRLGQPGESYDDFTACLPADECRYAVFDFDFVTDENCQKSKIFFISWAPDTSRVRSKMLYASSKDRFKRELDGIQVELQATDPSEMSMDIVKSRAL
;
A
#
# COMPACT_ATOMS: atom_id res chain seq x y z
N MET A 1 -14.11 -52.28 50.54
CA MET A 1 -12.87 -52.77 49.91
C MET A 1 -11.81 -51.68 49.96
N LYS A 2 -10.64 -51.98 50.53
CA LYS A 2 -9.46 -51.10 50.49
C LYS A 2 -8.98 -51.02 49.02
N PRO A 3 -8.54 -49.85 48.52
CA PRO A 3 -8.05 -49.74 47.14
C PRO A 3 -6.83 -50.66 46.94
N SER A 4 -6.72 -51.27 45.76
CA SER A 4 -5.60 -52.15 45.43
C SER A 4 -4.26 -51.40 45.57
N PRO A 5 -3.15 -52.10 45.88
CA PRO A 5 -1.83 -51.49 46.00
C PRO A 5 -1.43 -50.68 44.77
N LEU A 6 -1.84 -51.14 43.59
CA LEU A 6 -1.61 -50.50 42.30
C LEU A 6 -2.33 -49.15 42.19
N VAL A 7 -3.59 -49.07 42.64
CA VAL A 7 -4.37 -47.82 42.64
C VAL A 7 -3.75 -46.81 43.62
N ARG A 8 -3.23 -47.26 44.76
CA ARG A 8 -2.51 -46.38 45.72
C ARG A 8 -1.17 -45.89 45.16
N GLN A 9 -0.39 -46.74 44.49
CA GLN A 9 0.85 -46.34 43.83
C GLN A 9 0.58 -45.34 42.70
N CYS A 10 -0.41 -45.60 41.85
CA CYS A 10 -0.81 -44.67 40.79
C CYS A 10 -1.28 -43.34 41.38
N LEU A 11 -2.16 -43.33 42.41
CA LEU A 11 -2.56 -42.08 43.08
C LEU A 11 -1.36 -41.34 43.71
N ALA A 12 -0.41 -42.04 44.33
CA ALA A 12 0.76 -41.42 44.95
C ALA A 12 1.71 -40.80 43.92
N VAL A 13 1.98 -41.49 42.81
CA VAL A 13 2.75 -40.97 41.66
C VAL A 13 2.04 -39.78 41.02
N THR A 14 0.71 -39.82 40.97
CA THR A 14 -0.12 -38.74 40.41
C THR A 14 -0.15 -37.50 41.32
N ILE A 15 -0.21 -37.68 42.64
CA ILE A 15 -0.13 -36.59 43.63
C ILE A 15 1.29 -35.98 43.66
N PHE A 16 2.31 -36.80 43.41
CA PHE A 16 3.70 -36.33 43.28
C PHE A 16 3.89 -35.46 42.02
N HIS A 17 3.33 -35.89 40.89
CA HIS A 17 3.41 -35.12 39.64
C HIS A 17 2.38 -33.97 39.53
N SER A 18 1.28 -33.97 40.28
CA SER A 18 0.39 -32.79 40.34
C SER A 18 1.01 -31.63 41.12
N LYS A 19 2.01 -31.93 41.97
CA LYS A 19 2.80 -30.94 42.73
C LYS A 19 4.06 -30.48 41.98
N ASN A 20 4.63 -31.32 41.11
CA ASN A 20 5.81 -31.01 40.31
C ASN A 20 5.41 -30.72 38.86
N THR A 21 5.72 -29.52 38.36
CA THR A 21 5.40 -29.00 37.01
C THR A 21 6.08 -29.72 35.84
N ALA A 22 6.23 -31.05 35.90
CA ALA A 22 6.74 -31.86 34.81
C ALA A 22 5.58 -32.30 33.88
N PRO A 23 5.75 -32.26 32.55
CA PRO A 23 4.71 -32.66 31.61
C PRO A 23 4.45 -34.17 31.72
N LEU A 24 3.26 -34.54 32.18
CA LEU A 24 2.81 -35.93 32.19
C LEU A 24 2.45 -36.39 30.78
N VAL A 25 2.88 -37.59 30.40
CA VAL A 25 2.57 -38.21 29.10
C VAL A 25 1.04 -38.48 29.01
N PRO A 26 0.33 -37.99 27.97
CA PRO A 26 -1.11 -38.16 27.81
C PRO A 26 -1.60 -39.62 27.84
N ALA A 27 -0.73 -40.57 27.48
CA ALA A 27 -1.01 -42.00 27.54
C ALA A 27 -1.24 -42.52 28.97
N ALA A 28 -0.50 -41.99 29.96
CA ALA A 28 -0.64 -42.37 31.37
C ALA A 28 -1.98 -41.90 31.96
N ALA A 29 -2.48 -40.74 31.53
CA ALA A 29 -3.80 -40.22 31.93
C ALA A 29 -4.95 -41.09 31.40
N ALA A 30 -4.84 -41.55 30.15
CA ALA A 30 -5.82 -42.45 29.54
C ALA A 30 -5.81 -43.85 30.19
N GLN A 31 -4.62 -44.37 30.50
CA GLN A 31 -4.45 -45.63 31.23
C GLN A 31 -5.04 -45.55 32.65
N LEU A 32 -4.81 -44.44 33.37
CA LEU A 32 -5.40 -44.20 34.69
C LEU A 32 -6.93 -44.15 34.63
N HIS A 33 -7.50 -43.46 33.62
CA HIS A 33 -8.95 -43.42 33.41
C HIS A 33 -9.51 -44.83 33.15
N ALA A 34 -8.88 -45.61 32.27
CA ALA A 34 -9.28 -46.98 31.97
C ALA A 34 -9.20 -47.90 33.22
N LEU A 35 -8.15 -47.77 34.03
CA LEU A 35 -7.98 -48.50 35.29
C LEU A 35 -9.03 -48.13 36.35
N LEU A 36 -9.42 -46.85 36.44
CA LEU A 36 -10.46 -46.38 37.36
C LEU A 36 -11.87 -46.83 36.92
N LEU A 37 -12.10 -46.94 35.62
CA LEU A 37 -13.31 -47.52 35.02
C LEU A 37 -13.41 -49.02 35.31
N THR A 38 -12.37 -49.80 35.01
CA THR A 38 -12.38 -51.27 35.18
C THR A 38 -12.38 -51.71 36.65
N SER A 39 -11.86 -50.89 37.56
CA SER A 39 -11.87 -51.15 39.01
C SER A 39 -13.15 -50.70 39.73
N GLY A 40 -14.12 -50.10 39.02
CA GLY A 40 -15.39 -49.63 39.61
C GLY A 40 -15.25 -48.43 40.57
N HIS A 41 -14.06 -47.84 40.67
CA HIS A 41 -13.77 -46.73 41.60
C HIS A 41 -14.12 -45.34 41.04
N LEU A 42 -14.41 -45.23 39.74
CA LEU A 42 -14.81 -43.96 39.10
C LEU A 42 -16.10 -43.38 39.69
N LEU A 43 -17.00 -44.23 40.22
CA LEU A 43 -18.28 -43.83 40.82
C LEU A 43 -18.16 -43.23 42.24
N ARG A 44 -16.94 -43.12 42.79
CA ARG A 44 -16.70 -42.52 44.12
C ARG A 44 -15.95 -41.20 44.00
N TYR A 45 -16.45 -40.17 44.67
CA TYR A 45 -15.92 -38.78 44.67
C TYR A 45 -14.39 -38.68 44.84
N HIS A 46 -13.78 -39.58 45.63
CA HIS A 46 -12.33 -39.62 45.84
C HIS A 46 -11.49 -40.04 44.62
N GLY A 47 -12.05 -40.78 43.65
CA GLY A 47 -11.36 -41.18 42.41
C GLY A 47 -11.39 -40.12 41.30
N LEU A 48 -12.38 -39.22 41.34
CA LEU A 48 -12.62 -38.20 40.32
C LEU A 48 -11.66 -37.00 40.43
N HIS A 49 -11.27 -36.62 41.66
CA HIS A 49 -10.38 -35.47 41.89
C HIS A 49 -8.98 -35.62 41.26
N PRO A 50 -8.22 -36.73 41.47
CA PRO A 50 -6.89 -36.89 40.89
C PRO A 50 -6.94 -36.98 39.36
N LEU A 51 -7.93 -37.68 38.81
CA LEU A 51 -8.10 -37.84 37.37
C LEU A 51 -8.42 -36.49 36.69
N PHE A 52 -9.28 -35.69 37.29
CA PHE A 52 -9.61 -34.35 36.80
C PHE A 52 -8.39 -33.42 36.76
N MET A 53 -7.58 -33.42 37.83
CA MET A 53 -6.37 -32.60 37.89
C MET A 53 -5.32 -33.04 36.87
N VAL A 54 -5.20 -34.36 36.61
CA VAL A 54 -4.33 -34.88 35.55
C VAL A 54 -4.79 -34.43 34.17
N TYR A 55 -6.08 -34.49 33.86
CA TYR A 55 -6.57 -34.02 32.56
C TYR A 55 -6.35 -32.51 32.34
N CYS A 56 -6.50 -31.71 33.39
CA CYS A 56 -6.17 -30.27 33.35
C CYS A 56 -4.67 -30.03 33.12
N ALA A 57 -3.81 -30.83 33.77
CA ALA A 57 -2.35 -30.75 33.66
C ALA A 57 -1.81 -31.28 32.32
N CYS A 58 -2.44 -32.30 31.73
CA CYS A 58 -2.08 -32.87 30.43
C CYS A 58 -2.60 -32.05 29.22
N GLY A 59 -3.16 -30.86 29.45
CA GLY A 59 -3.65 -30.00 28.37
C GLY A 59 -4.88 -30.55 27.62
N ARG A 60 -5.70 -31.39 28.28
CA ARG A 60 -6.97 -31.91 27.74
C ARG A 60 -8.18 -31.43 28.55
N PRO A 61 -8.45 -30.12 28.56
CA PRO A 61 -9.52 -29.54 29.38
C PRO A 61 -10.91 -30.05 28.97
N SER A 62 -11.14 -30.43 27.72
CA SER A 62 -12.44 -30.98 27.27
C SER A 62 -12.79 -32.30 27.98
N SER A 63 -11.81 -33.17 28.21
CA SER A 63 -12.00 -34.40 28.97
C SER A 63 -12.27 -34.13 30.45
N ALA A 64 -11.58 -33.13 31.03
CA ALA A 64 -11.84 -32.67 32.38
C ALA A 64 -13.23 -32.02 32.53
N HIS A 65 -13.67 -31.25 31.54
CA HIS A 65 -14.99 -30.64 31.49
C HIS A 65 -16.09 -31.70 31.47
N ASN A 66 -15.94 -32.75 30.66
CA ASN A 66 -16.89 -33.86 30.62
C ASN A 66 -16.96 -34.60 31.97
N LEU A 67 -15.82 -34.78 32.64
CA LEU A 67 -15.79 -35.34 34.00
C LEU A 67 -16.47 -34.42 35.01
N LEU A 68 -16.32 -33.09 34.89
CA LEU A 68 -16.99 -32.11 35.76
C LEU A 68 -18.52 -32.18 35.63
N ALA A 69 -19.03 -32.39 34.42
CA ALA A 69 -20.46 -32.55 34.15
C ALA A 69 -21.07 -33.80 34.81
N GLN A 70 -20.25 -34.82 35.08
CA GLN A 70 -20.66 -36.06 35.75
C GLN A 70 -20.59 -35.98 37.28
N MET A 71 -20.12 -34.87 37.86
CA MET A 71 -20.01 -34.67 39.31
C MET A 71 -21.32 -34.13 39.93
N PRO A 72 -21.56 -34.34 41.24
CA PRO A 72 -22.68 -33.73 41.96
C PRO A 72 -22.69 -32.20 41.81
N GLN A 73 -23.85 -31.64 41.48
CA GLN A 73 -24.02 -30.22 41.23
C GLN A 73 -24.44 -29.47 42.50
N PRO A 74 -23.90 -28.27 42.79
CA PRO A 74 -22.88 -27.55 42.00
C PRO A 74 -21.45 -28.08 42.26
N PRO A 75 -20.58 -28.11 41.23
CA PRO A 75 -19.20 -28.54 41.40
C PRO A 75 -18.43 -27.58 42.32
N PRO A 76 -17.43 -28.07 43.08
CA PRO A 76 -16.62 -27.20 43.92
C PRO A 76 -15.85 -26.17 43.07
N VAL A 77 -15.73 -24.94 43.58
CA VAL A 77 -15.09 -23.79 42.91
C VAL A 77 -13.66 -24.10 42.46
N SER A 78 -12.91 -24.91 43.23
CA SER A 78 -11.53 -25.32 42.92
C SER A 78 -11.40 -26.10 41.61
N PHE A 79 -12.38 -26.94 41.27
CA PHE A 79 -12.39 -27.71 40.03
C PHE A 79 -12.67 -26.79 38.84
N SER A 80 -13.71 -25.96 38.94
CA SER A 80 -14.06 -24.99 37.91
C SER A 80 -12.92 -23.99 37.65
N ASN A 81 -12.23 -23.53 38.70
CA ASN A 81 -11.05 -22.66 38.57
C ASN A 81 -9.86 -23.37 37.89
N SER A 82 -9.62 -24.64 38.20
CA SER A 82 -8.56 -25.42 37.55
C SER A 82 -8.85 -25.63 36.05
N LEU A 83 -10.12 -25.82 35.71
CA LEU A 83 -10.59 -25.91 34.33
C LEU A 83 -10.47 -24.57 33.59
N LEU A 84 -10.89 -23.47 34.23
CA LEU A 84 -10.69 -22.10 33.77
C LEU A 84 -9.21 -21.79 33.49
N ARG A 85 -8.33 -22.16 34.41
CA ARG A 85 -6.87 -22.02 34.26
C ARG A 85 -6.35 -22.84 33.08
N SER A 86 -6.81 -24.08 32.92
CA SER A 86 -6.39 -24.96 31.82
C SER A 86 -6.85 -24.42 30.45
N TYR A 87 -8.13 -24.05 30.31
CA TYR A 87 -8.66 -23.46 29.08
C TYR A 87 -7.99 -22.13 28.72
N THR A 88 -7.78 -21.24 29.70
CA THR A 88 -7.09 -19.97 29.47
C THR A 88 -5.61 -20.15 29.13
N GLY A 89 -4.94 -21.16 29.68
CA GLY A 89 -3.56 -21.51 29.35
C GLY A 89 -3.37 -22.00 27.92
N LEU A 90 -4.38 -22.68 27.36
CA LEU A 90 -4.39 -23.20 25.99
C LEU A 90 -4.93 -22.23 24.95
N GLY A 91 -5.37 -21.02 25.34
CA GLY A 91 -5.96 -20.04 24.43
C GLY A 91 -7.44 -20.30 24.07
N CYS A 92 -8.07 -21.33 24.65
CA CYS A 92 -9.50 -21.64 24.49
C CYS A 92 -10.37 -20.69 25.35
N HIS A 93 -10.32 -19.41 25.04
CA HIS A 93 -10.92 -18.36 25.86
C HIS A 93 -12.45 -18.39 25.88
N ARG A 94 -13.10 -18.91 24.82
CA ARG A 94 -14.56 -18.96 24.73
C ARG A 94 -15.14 -20.01 25.66
N GLU A 95 -14.50 -21.17 25.69
CA GLU A 95 -14.81 -22.29 26.57
C GLU A 95 -14.55 -21.91 28.03
N ALA A 96 -13.46 -21.18 28.31
CA ALA A 96 -13.19 -20.63 29.64
C ALA A 96 -14.33 -19.73 30.14
N LEU A 97 -14.85 -18.83 29.29
CA LEU A 97 -15.98 -17.96 29.65
C LEU A 97 -17.30 -18.73 29.83
N ALA A 98 -17.50 -19.83 29.10
CA ALA A 98 -18.65 -20.70 29.28
C ALA A 98 -18.62 -21.43 30.64
N VAL A 99 -17.43 -21.85 31.09
CA VAL A 99 -17.26 -22.40 32.45
C VAL A 99 -17.55 -21.33 33.50
N TYR A 100 -17.01 -20.11 33.32
CA TYR A 100 -17.26 -19.00 34.24
C TYR A 100 -18.75 -18.62 34.32
N SER A 101 -19.48 -18.61 33.21
CA SER A 101 -20.91 -18.27 33.22
C SER A 101 -21.77 -19.33 33.92
N ALA A 102 -21.31 -20.58 33.99
CA ALA A 102 -21.98 -21.66 34.70
C ALA A 102 -21.70 -21.68 36.21
N MET A 103 -20.68 -20.95 36.69
CA MET A 103 -20.33 -20.90 38.12
C MET A 103 -21.33 -20.08 38.93
N ARG A 104 -21.69 -20.59 40.12
CA ARG A 104 -22.60 -19.93 41.09
C ARG A 104 -21.90 -19.37 42.33
N ALA A 105 -20.67 -19.81 42.60
CA ALA A 105 -19.82 -19.34 43.67
C ALA A 105 -18.44 -18.99 43.10
N PHE A 106 -17.80 -17.97 43.67
CA PHE A 106 -16.56 -17.39 43.17
C PHE A 106 -15.56 -17.23 44.30
N ASP A 107 -14.27 -17.33 43.98
CA ASP A 107 -13.19 -16.93 44.87
C ASP A 107 -12.26 -15.91 44.16
N HIS A 108 -11.25 -15.43 44.88
CA HIS A 108 -10.25 -14.49 44.36
C HIS A 108 -9.47 -15.03 43.14
N LEU A 109 -9.43 -16.35 42.92
CA LEU A 109 -8.76 -16.98 41.78
C LEU A 109 -9.65 -17.06 40.54
N THR A 110 -10.98 -17.00 40.68
CA THR A 110 -11.91 -17.10 39.55
C THR A 110 -11.83 -15.88 38.62
N PHE A 111 -11.86 -14.67 39.17
CA PHE A 111 -11.93 -13.43 38.38
C PHE A 111 -10.70 -13.18 37.50
N PRO A 112 -9.45 -13.43 37.94
CA PRO A 112 -8.26 -13.27 37.11
C PRO A 112 -8.27 -14.12 35.83
N PHE A 113 -8.72 -15.38 35.89
CA PHE A 113 -8.82 -16.24 34.71
C PHE A 113 -9.96 -15.81 33.78
N ALA A 114 -11.11 -15.41 34.34
CA ALA A 114 -12.21 -14.85 33.55
C ALA A 114 -11.80 -13.55 32.85
N ALA A 115 -11.11 -12.65 33.56
CA ALA A 115 -10.55 -11.41 33.01
C ALA A 115 -9.51 -11.70 31.92
N LYS A 116 -8.61 -12.69 32.12
CA LYS A 116 -7.65 -13.14 31.09
C LYS A 116 -8.35 -13.69 29.84
N ALA A 117 -9.45 -14.43 30.00
CA ALA A 117 -10.25 -14.91 28.87
C ALA A 117 -10.93 -13.75 28.11
N CYS A 118 -11.50 -12.77 28.82
CA CYS A 118 -12.03 -11.55 28.21
C CYS A 118 -10.94 -10.75 27.49
N ALA A 119 -9.74 -10.66 28.06
CA ALA A 119 -8.58 -10.00 27.47
C ALA A 119 -8.15 -10.66 26.16
N GLY A 120 -8.06 -12.00 26.15
CA GLY A 120 -7.68 -12.77 24.96
C GLY A 120 -8.67 -12.63 23.80
N LEU A 121 -9.97 -12.47 24.10
CA LEU A 121 -11.03 -12.25 23.09
C LEU A 121 -11.34 -10.76 22.84
N ARG A 122 -10.67 -9.84 23.55
CA ARG A 122 -10.92 -8.38 23.51
C ARG A 122 -12.39 -8.01 23.76
N LEU A 123 -13.07 -8.74 24.66
CA LEU A 123 -14.48 -8.54 24.97
C LEU A 123 -14.69 -7.50 26.09
N GLY A 124 -14.50 -6.21 25.78
CA GLY A 124 -14.57 -5.13 26.79
C GLY A 124 -15.89 -5.07 27.58
N ARG A 125 -17.04 -5.34 26.95
CA ARG A 125 -18.34 -5.40 27.65
C ARG A 125 -18.41 -6.54 28.66
N HIS A 126 -17.94 -7.73 28.30
CA HIS A 126 -17.92 -8.88 29.20
C HIS A 126 -16.89 -8.68 30.32
N GLY A 127 -15.75 -8.08 30.00
CA GLY A 127 -14.75 -7.67 30.99
C GLY A 127 -15.31 -6.71 32.04
N ARG A 128 -16.10 -5.71 31.64
CA ARG A 128 -16.83 -4.83 32.58
C ARG A 128 -17.81 -5.61 33.46
N ALA A 129 -18.54 -6.58 32.91
CA ALA A 129 -19.44 -7.41 33.70
C ALA A 129 -18.69 -8.29 34.72
N VAL A 130 -17.51 -8.82 34.34
CA VAL A 130 -16.61 -9.55 35.26
C VAL A 130 -16.12 -8.62 36.38
N HIS A 131 -15.71 -7.39 36.04
CA HIS A 131 -15.29 -6.39 37.03
C HIS A 131 -16.42 -6.05 38.01
N CYS A 132 -17.61 -5.69 37.52
CA CYS A 132 -18.76 -5.39 38.39
C CYS A 132 -19.10 -6.57 39.31
N ARG A 133 -19.01 -7.82 38.81
CA ARG A 133 -19.25 -9.02 39.62
C ARG A 133 -18.16 -9.24 40.67
N ALA A 134 -16.89 -8.94 40.36
CA ALA A 134 -15.79 -9.00 41.33
C ALA A 134 -16.00 -8.01 42.48
N LEU A 135 -16.43 -6.78 42.17
CA LEU A 135 -16.79 -5.77 43.16
C LEU A 135 -17.97 -6.24 44.03
N ALA A 136 -19.05 -6.72 43.41
CA ALA A 136 -20.23 -7.21 44.13
C ALA A 136 -19.95 -8.43 45.02
N ALA A 137 -19.00 -9.28 44.63
CA ALA A 137 -18.57 -10.44 45.41
C ALA A 137 -17.56 -10.10 46.53
N GLY A 138 -17.20 -8.83 46.71
CA GLY A 138 -16.29 -8.37 47.78
C GLY A 138 -14.79 -8.49 47.46
N PHE A 139 -14.42 -8.89 46.23
CA PHE A 139 -13.02 -9.02 45.81
C PHE A 139 -12.45 -7.75 45.17
N GLY A 140 -13.15 -6.62 45.28
CA GLY A 140 -12.74 -5.35 44.67
C GLY A 140 -11.42 -4.77 45.18
N GLY A 141 -11.02 -5.11 46.41
CA GLY A 141 -9.75 -4.69 47.01
C GLY A 141 -8.59 -5.70 46.85
N ASP A 142 -8.83 -6.84 46.21
CA ASP A 142 -7.81 -7.87 46.01
C ASP A 142 -6.83 -7.45 44.91
N THR A 143 -5.55 -7.28 45.28
CA THR A 143 -4.48 -6.82 44.37
C THR A 143 -4.30 -7.75 43.16
N TYR A 144 -4.51 -9.06 43.30
CA TYR A 144 -4.37 -10.03 42.21
C TYR A 144 -5.53 -9.89 41.21
N VAL A 145 -6.75 -9.68 41.71
CA VAL A 145 -7.92 -9.37 40.87
C VAL A 145 -7.76 -8.03 40.17
N GLN A 146 -7.33 -6.99 40.87
CA GLN A 146 -7.09 -5.66 40.31
C GLN A 146 -6.03 -5.68 39.20
N ASN A 147 -4.90 -6.38 39.39
CA ASN A 147 -3.87 -6.53 38.35
C ASN A 147 -4.39 -7.24 37.09
N ALA A 148 -5.21 -8.28 37.26
CA ALA A 148 -5.82 -8.98 36.14
C ALA A 148 -6.85 -8.11 35.38
N LEU A 149 -7.58 -7.26 36.11
CA LEU A 149 -8.52 -6.30 35.53
C LEU A 149 -7.78 -5.19 34.74
N ILE A 150 -6.68 -4.65 35.27
CA ILE A 150 -5.81 -3.69 34.55
C ILE A 150 -5.36 -4.31 33.22
N SER A 151 -4.79 -5.52 33.26
CA SER A 151 -4.33 -6.21 32.04
C SER A 151 -5.46 -6.47 31.03
N MET A 152 -6.66 -6.77 31.53
CA MET A 152 -7.85 -6.98 30.70
C MET A 152 -8.31 -5.69 30.02
N TYR A 153 -8.47 -4.60 30.76
CA TYR A 153 -8.87 -3.30 30.21
C TYR A 153 -7.84 -2.79 29.21
N MET A 154 -6.54 -2.85 29.55
CA MET A 154 -5.45 -2.51 28.64
C MET A 154 -5.49 -3.36 27.36
N SER A 155 -5.77 -4.66 27.44
CA SER A 155 -5.87 -5.50 26.24
C SER A 155 -7.12 -5.23 25.39
N CYS A 156 -8.18 -4.66 25.99
CA CYS A 156 -9.38 -4.22 25.30
C CYS A 156 -9.27 -2.78 24.75
N GLY A 157 -8.17 -2.07 25.00
CA GLY A 157 -7.95 -0.68 24.58
C GLY A 157 -8.64 0.37 25.45
N ASP A 158 -9.24 -0.02 26.58
CA ASP A 158 -9.92 0.90 27.51
C ASP A 158 -8.92 1.35 28.60
N VAL A 159 -7.98 2.21 28.20
CA VAL A 159 -6.87 2.67 29.05
C VAL A 159 -7.39 3.46 30.25
N GLY A 160 -8.40 4.30 30.07
CA GLY A 160 -8.99 5.09 31.17
C GLY A 160 -9.61 4.22 32.27
N ALA A 161 -10.31 3.13 31.92
CA ALA A 161 -10.81 2.20 32.93
C ALA A 161 -9.67 1.46 33.66
N ALA A 162 -8.58 1.13 32.97
CA ALA A 162 -7.41 0.51 33.58
C ALA A 162 -6.74 1.45 34.60
N GLU A 163 -6.56 2.73 34.23
CA GLU A 163 -5.99 3.75 35.11
C GLU A 163 -6.90 4.03 36.32
N ALA A 164 -8.22 4.02 36.15
CA ALA A 164 -9.16 4.15 37.26
C ALA A 164 -9.02 3.00 38.28
N VAL A 165 -8.86 1.76 37.80
CA VAL A 165 -8.60 0.61 38.68
C VAL A 165 -7.25 0.77 39.39
N PHE A 166 -6.21 1.19 38.67
CA PHE A 166 -4.88 1.41 39.24
C PHE A 166 -4.85 2.53 40.28
N GLY A 167 -5.55 3.63 40.03
CA GLY A 167 -5.72 4.75 40.95
C GLY A 167 -6.44 4.35 42.24
N ALA A 168 -7.40 3.43 42.15
CA ALA A 168 -8.16 2.92 43.29
C ALA A 168 -7.42 1.85 44.13
N MET A 169 -6.25 1.37 43.70
CA MET A 169 -5.47 0.38 44.45
C MET A 169 -4.86 1.01 45.70
N ARG A 170 -5.14 0.44 46.88
CA ARG A 170 -4.54 0.88 48.15
C ARG A 170 -3.06 0.51 48.25
N ASN A 171 -2.70 -0.68 47.77
CA ASN A 171 -1.34 -1.21 47.77
C ASN A 171 -0.92 -1.55 46.34
N ARG A 172 -0.07 -0.70 45.76
CA ARG A 172 0.52 -0.93 44.44
C ARG A 172 1.78 -1.77 44.58
N THR A 173 1.81 -2.90 43.89
CA THR A 173 2.97 -3.81 43.82
C THR A 173 3.75 -3.58 42.54
N VAL A 174 5.00 -4.07 42.45
CA VAL A 174 5.80 -4.05 41.21
C VAL A 174 5.00 -4.63 40.02
N VAL A 175 4.19 -5.66 40.25
CA VAL A 175 3.31 -6.26 39.23
C VAL A 175 2.24 -5.29 38.75
N SER A 176 1.66 -4.47 39.64
CA SER A 176 0.64 -3.47 39.27
C SER A 176 1.23 -2.36 38.39
N TRP A 177 2.41 -1.84 38.76
CA TRP A 177 3.15 -0.84 37.97
C TRP A 177 3.52 -1.40 36.59
N ASN A 178 4.12 -2.60 36.56
CA ASN A 178 4.51 -3.25 35.30
C ASN A 178 3.30 -3.53 34.39
N ALA A 179 2.14 -3.89 34.95
CA ALA A 179 0.91 -4.13 34.18
C ALA A 179 0.39 -2.86 33.50
N VAL A 180 0.46 -1.71 34.18
CA VAL A 180 0.09 -0.41 33.59
C VAL A 180 1.11 0.02 32.55
N ILE A 181 2.41 0.01 32.87
CA ILE A 181 3.49 0.39 31.94
C ILE A 181 3.40 -0.43 30.65
N ALA A 182 3.38 -1.77 30.75
CA ALA A 182 3.28 -2.64 29.58
C ALA A 182 1.95 -2.46 28.81
N GLY A 183 0.86 -2.16 29.53
CA GLY A 183 -0.44 -1.85 28.95
C GLY A 183 -0.44 -0.54 28.16
N CYS A 184 0.15 0.52 28.68
CA CYS A 184 0.30 1.82 28.01
C CYS A 184 1.14 1.68 26.73
N VAL A 185 2.29 1.00 26.80
CA VAL A 185 3.14 0.67 25.65
C VAL A 185 2.37 -0.10 24.57
N LYS A 186 1.60 -1.12 24.96
CA LYS A 186 0.83 -1.93 24.01
C LYS A 186 -0.25 -1.12 23.28
N ASN A 187 -0.75 -0.06 23.89
CA ASN A 187 -1.77 0.82 23.31
C ASN A 187 -1.18 2.11 22.69
N GLY A 188 0.14 2.23 22.60
CA GLY A 188 0.81 3.37 21.96
C GLY A 188 0.97 4.62 22.84
N TYR A 189 0.64 4.55 24.14
CA TYR A 189 0.80 5.65 25.09
C TYR A 189 2.19 5.60 25.76
N ALA A 190 3.23 5.76 24.94
CA ALA A 190 4.62 5.61 25.37
C ALA A 190 5.04 6.67 26.42
N GLU A 191 4.66 7.93 26.22
CA GLU A 191 4.98 9.03 27.17
C GLU A 191 4.35 8.77 28.54
N ARG A 192 3.06 8.41 28.57
CA ARG A 192 2.38 8.05 29.82
C ARG A 192 3.03 6.85 30.52
N ALA A 193 3.51 5.86 29.77
CA ALA A 193 4.23 4.73 30.34
C ALA A 193 5.54 5.17 31.04
N LEU A 194 6.24 6.19 30.51
CA LEU A 194 7.43 6.76 31.12
C LEU A 194 7.09 7.61 32.35
N GLU A 195 6.00 8.36 32.33
CA GLU A 195 5.50 9.07 33.52
C GLU A 195 5.17 8.12 34.66
N VAL A 196 4.43 7.04 34.37
CA VAL A 196 4.09 6.00 35.35
C VAL A 196 5.35 5.32 35.91
N PHE A 197 6.40 5.15 35.09
CA PHE A 197 7.70 4.67 35.57
C PHE A 197 8.40 5.70 36.48
N GLY A 198 8.30 6.99 36.17
CA GLY A 198 8.77 8.07 37.03
C GLY A 198 8.05 8.10 38.38
N GLU A 199 6.72 7.94 38.39
CA GLU A 199 5.91 7.81 39.60
C GLU A 199 6.34 6.58 40.43
N MET A 200 6.55 5.42 39.79
CA MET A 200 7.04 4.21 40.45
C MET A 200 8.40 4.43 41.13
N ALA A 201 9.31 5.12 40.46
CA ALA A 201 10.64 5.42 40.99
C ALA A 201 10.58 6.44 42.14
N ALA A 202 9.71 7.44 42.07
CA ALA A 202 9.48 8.43 43.12
C ALA A 202 8.87 7.80 44.39
N ASP A 203 7.99 6.81 44.23
CA ASP A 203 7.41 6.02 45.32
C ASP A 203 8.42 5.03 45.95
N GLY A 204 9.68 5.01 45.48
CA GLY A 204 10.74 4.15 46.01
C GLY A 204 10.53 2.66 45.74
N VAL A 205 9.68 2.31 44.77
CA VAL A 205 9.37 0.91 44.45
C VAL A 205 10.57 0.25 43.76
N GLY A 206 10.95 -0.92 44.26
CA GLY A 206 12.08 -1.69 43.72
C GLY A 206 11.90 -2.04 42.24
N ILE A 207 12.86 -1.62 41.41
CA ILE A 207 12.93 -1.96 39.98
C ILE A 207 13.52 -3.36 39.82
N ASP A 208 12.77 -4.23 39.16
CA ASP A 208 13.18 -5.60 38.85
C ASP A 208 13.38 -5.83 37.34
N ARG A 209 13.68 -7.07 36.96
CA ARG A 209 13.85 -7.47 35.55
C ARG A 209 12.60 -7.20 34.71
N ALA A 210 11.42 -7.43 35.28
CA ALA A 210 10.15 -7.25 34.57
C ALA A 210 9.83 -5.77 34.35
N THR A 211 10.22 -4.89 35.27
CA THR A 211 10.10 -3.43 35.11
C THR A 211 10.95 -2.94 33.96
N VAL A 212 12.22 -3.36 33.89
CA VAL A 212 13.14 -2.96 32.82
C VAL A 212 12.62 -3.40 31.45
N VAL A 213 12.17 -4.66 31.32
CA VAL A 213 11.59 -5.20 30.07
C VAL A 213 10.27 -4.51 29.71
N SER A 214 9.54 -3.96 30.67
CA SER A 214 8.29 -3.22 30.42
C SER A 214 8.53 -1.76 30.00
N VAL A 215 9.55 -1.08 30.56
CA VAL A 215 9.80 0.34 30.32
C VAL A 215 10.66 0.61 29.07
N LEU A 216 11.64 -0.24 28.75
CA LEU A 216 12.51 -0.01 27.59
C LEU A 216 11.74 0.09 26.25
N PRO A 217 10.68 -0.72 26.01
CA PRO A 217 9.79 -0.51 24.87
C PRO A 217 9.10 0.85 24.84
N ALA A 218 8.81 1.46 25.99
CA ALA A 218 8.25 2.82 26.07
C ALA A 218 9.27 3.86 25.59
N CYS A 219 10.53 3.76 26.06
CA CYS A 219 11.62 4.61 25.57
C CYS A 219 11.79 4.46 24.05
N ALA A 220 11.71 3.23 23.55
CA ALA A 220 11.85 2.92 22.14
C ALA A 220 10.71 3.51 21.28
N GLN A 221 9.46 3.43 21.75
CA GLN A 221 8.29 4.00 21.07
C GLN A 221 8.30 5.53 21.10
N ALA A 222 8.68 6.13 22.23
CA ALA A 222 8.85 7.58 22.37
C ALA A 222 10.11 8.12 21.67
N LYS A 223 11.02 7.24 21.22
CA LYS A 223 12.36 7.58 20.73
C LYS A 223 13.19 8.41 21.72
N ASP A 224 12.93 8.21 23.02
CA ASP A 224 13.64 8.91 24.10
C ASP A 224 14.91 8.16 24.49
N LEU A 225 16.01 8.52 23.82
CA LEU A 225 17.33 7.95 24.06
C LEU A 225 17.89 8.32 25.45
N ASN A 226 17.52 9.48 26.00
CA ASN A 226 18.07 9.97 27.26
C ASN A 226 17.53 9.14 28.43
N THR A 227 16.21 8.95 28.48
CA THR A 227 15.58 8.07 29.47
C THR A 227 16.02 6.62 29.27
N GLY A 228 16.16 6.15 28.03
CA GLY A 228 16.73 4.84 27.71
C GLY A 228 18.13 4.62 28.30
N ARG A 229 19.03 5.62 28.19
CA ARG A 229 20.37 5.57 28.79
C ARG A 229 20.34 5.63 30.31
N ALA A 230 19.43 6.38 30.90
CA ALA A 230 19.24 6.42 32.35
C ALA A 230 18.78 5.05 32.90
N VAL A 231 17.83 4.40 32.22
CA VAL A 231 17.41 3.03 32.56
C VAL A 231 18.55 2.03 32.38
N HIS A 232 19.38 2.16 31.35
CA HIS A 232 20.53 1.28 31.15
C HIS A 232 21.56 1.40 32.29
N ARG A 233 21.91 2.62 32.73
CA ARG A 233 22.78 2.81 33.91
C ARG A 233 22.20 2.17 35.16
N LEU A 234 20.90 2.33 35.38
CA LEU A 234 20.19 1.72 36.51
C LEU A 234 20.20 0.18 36.47
N VAL A 235 20.20 -0.40 35.26
CA VAL A 235 20.35 -1.85 35.04
C VAL A 235 21.76 -2.31 35.45
N GLU A 236 22.79 -1.54 35.13
CA GLU A 236 24.18 -1.80 35.53
C GLU A 236 24.33 -1.68 37.06
N ASP A 237 23.85 -0.58 37.64
CA ASP A 237 23.92 -0.31 39.09
C ASP A 237 23.25 -1.39 39.93
N LYS A 238 22.14 -1.97 39.44
CA LYS A 238 21.38 -3.04 40.13
C LYS A 238 21.84 -4.45 39.77
N GLY A 239 22.87 -4.62 38.96
CA GLY A 239 23.33 -5.95 38.50
C GLY A 239 22.27 -6.71 37.70
N LEU A 240 21.39 -6.00 37.01
CA LEU A 240 20.36 -6.58 36.13
C LEU A 240 20.88 -6.80 34.69
N GLY A 241 22.09 -6.33 34.39
CA GLY A 241 22.70 -6.39 33.06
C GLY A 241 22.98 -7.81 32.56
N ASP A 242 23.16 -8.79 33.44
CA ASP A 242 23.52 -10.16 33.02
C ASP A 242 22.36 -10.91 32.37
N TYR A 243 21.11 -10.52 32.63
CA TYR A 243 19.94 -11.23 32.13
C TYR A 243 19.73 -10.99 30.63
N VAL A 244 19.69 -12.07 29.86
CA VAL A 244 19.51 -12.05 28.39
C VAL A 244 18.25 -11.29 27.97
N ALA A 245 17.14 -11.41 28.71
CA ALA A 245 15.92 -10.66 28.42
C ALA A 245 16.10 -9.14 28.52
N VAL A 246 16.90 -8.66 29.48
CA VAL A 246 17.22 -7.24 29.66
C VAL A 246 18.16 -6.77 28.54
N LYS A 247 19.21 -7.54 28.24
CA LYS A 247 20.12 -7.28 27.11
C LYS A 247 19.36 -7.15 25.78
N ASN A 248 18.43 -8.06 25.50
CA ASN A 248 17.60 -8.03 24.29
C ASN A 248 16.69 -6.80 24.22
N ALA A 249 16.06 -6.42 25.35
CA ALA A 249 15.25 -5.21 25.43
C ALA A 249 16.09 -3.92 25.24
N LEU A 250 17.32 -3.89 25.74
CA LEU A 250 18.25 -2.77 25.55
C LEU A 250 18.67 -2.64 24.07
N ILE A 251 19.00 -3.76 23.40
CA ILE A 251 19.35 -3.76 21.98
C ILE A 251 18.19 -3.23 21.13
N ASP A 252 16.96 -3.70 21.38
CA ASP A 252 15.75 -3.21 20.67
C ASP A 252 15.51 -1.71 20.91
N MET A 253 15.64 -1.25 22.16
CA MET A 253 15.48 0.16 22.51
C MET A 253 16.51 1.03 21.82
N TYR A 254 17.80 0.71 21.93
CA TYR A 254 18.86 1.48 21.28
C TYR A 254 18.74 1.46 19.75
N GLY A 255 18.37 0.31 19.17
CA GLY A 255 18.12 0.17 17.74
C GLY A 255 17.01 1.11 17.26
N LYS A 256 15.86 1.15 17.95
CA LYS A 256 14.73 2.03 17.60
C LYS A 256 15.02 3.52 17.86
N CYS A 257 15.86 3.83 18.85
CA CYS A 257 16.35 5.18 19.13
C CYS A 257 17.52 5.60 18.21
N ARG A 258 17.85 4.82 17.18
CA ARG A 258 18.94 5.07 16.22
C ARG A 258 20.35 5.16 16.81
N SER A 259 20.57 4.64 18.02
CA SER A 259 21.90 4.52 18.63
C SER A 259 22.49 3.13 18.40
N LEU A 260 22.91 2.86 17.15
CA LEU A 260 23.45 1.56 16.76
C LEU A 260 24.74 1.19 17.50
N GLU A 261 25.55 2.17 17.89
CA GLU A 261 26.79 1.93 18.62
C GLU A 261 26.53 1.40 20.04
N ASP A 262 25.59 2.02 20.76
CA ASP A 262 25.20 1.56 22.10
C ASP A 262 24.56 0.16 22.00
N ALA A 263 23.69 -0.07 21.00
CA ALA A 263 23.12 -1.40 20.74
C ALA A 263 24.21 -2.46 20.47
N ARG A 264 25.19 -2.12 19.63
CA ARG A 264 26.29 -3.02 19.28
C ARG A 264 27.19 -3.29 20.48
N ARG A 265 27.45 -2.29 21.33
CA ARG A 265 28.19 -2.47 22.59
C ARG A 265 27.47 -3.47 23.48
N VAL A 266 26.17 -3.32 23.74
CA VAL A 266 25.41 -4.28 24.55
C VAL A 266 25.47 -5.68 23.95
N PHE A 267 25.30 -5.81 22.63
CA PHE A 267 25.38 -7.10 21.93
C PHE A 267 26.76 -7.76 22.08
N ASP A 268 27.85 -7.03 21.91
CA ASP A 268 29.20 -7.59 21.96
C ASP A 268 29.65 -7.97 23.39
N HIS A 269 29.10 -7.31 24.42
CA HIS A 269 29.29 -7.71 25.83
C HIS A 269 28.62 -9.07 26.16
N CYS A 270 27.73 -9.57 25.31
CA CYS A 270 27.07 -10.88 25.47
C CYS A 270 27.95 -12.06 24.98
N LYS A 271 29.24 -12.14 25.32
CA LYS A 271 30.19 -13.06 24.65
C LYS A 271 29.83 -14.56 24.69
N HIS A 272 29.12 -15.05 25.72
CA HIS A 272 28.82 -16.48 25.88
C HIS A 272 27.32 -16.85 25.99
N ASP A 273 26.41 -15.86 25.98
CA ASP A 273 24.97 -16.07 26.24
C ASP A 273 24.05 -15.51 25.14
N LYS A 274 24.55 -15.36 23.90
CA LYS A 274 23.72 -14.89 22.77
C LYS A 274 22.74 -15.97 22.34
N ASP A 275 21.48 -15.80 22.71
CA ASP A 275 20.38 -16.59 22.18
C ASP A 275 19.92 -16.10 20.80
N VAL A 276 19.04 -16.86 20.14
CA VAL A 276 18.46 -16.49 18.83
C VAL A 276 17.81 -15.10 18.89
N VAL A 277 17.23 -14.71 20.03
CA VAL A 277 16.57 -13.41 20.23
C VAL A 277 17.61 -12.27 20.22
N SER A 278 18.78 -12.46 20.84
CA SER A 278 19.89 -11.50 20.84
C SER A 278 20.37 -11.19 19.43
N TRP A 279 20.61 -12.23 18.63
CA TRP A 279 21.00 -12.08 17.23
C TRP A 279 19.90 -11.41 16.41
N THR A 280 18.66 -11.84 16.59
CA THR A 280 17.49 -11.31 15.86
C THR A 280 17.26 -9.84 16.18
N ALA A 281 17.38 -9.42 17.44
CA ALA A 281 17.23 -8.04 17.87
C ALA A 281 18.30 -7.14 17.23
N MET A 282 19.56 -7.59 17.19
CA MET A 282 20.65 -6.81 16.58
C MET A 282 20.54 -6.74 15.05
N ILE A 283 20.17 -7.85 14.38
CA ILE A 283 19.89 -7.84 12.93
C ILE A 283 18.73 -6.88 12.63
N GLY A 284 17.64 -6.96 13.40
CA GLY A 284 16.50 -6.03 13.27
C GLY A 284 16.91 -4.57 13.49
N ALA A 285 17.75 -4.28 14.47
CA ALA A 285 18.28 -2.94 14.72
C ALA A 285 19.04 -2.39 13.51
N TYR A 286 19.90 -3.19 12.86
CA TYR A 286 20.58 -2.77 11.63
C TYR A 286 19.60 -2.51 10.48
N VAL A 287 18.60 -3.36 10.29
CA VAL A 287 17.57 -3.17 9.24
C VAL A 287 16.77 -1.90 9.46
N LEU A 288 16.34 -1.62 10.70
CA LEU A 288 15.58 -0.40 11.06
C LEU A 288 16.36 0.90 10.84
N ASN A 289 17.68 0.82 10.75
CA ASN A 289 18.58 1.97 10.56
C ASN A 289 19.22 1.98 9.16
N ASP A 290 18.59 1.31 8.18
CA ASP A 290 19.02 1.26 6.78
C ASP A 290 20.43 0.70 6.55
N ARG A 291 20.93 -0.14 7.48
CA ARG A 291 22.24 -0.82 7.42
C ARG A 291 22.10 -2.26 6.93
N ALA A 292 21.60 -2.41 5.71
CA ALA A 292 21.24 -3.70 5.13
C ALA A 292 22.43 -4.67 4.98
N PHE A 293 23.61 -4.15 4.64
CA PHE A 293 24.82 -4.98 4.46
C PHE A 293 25.30 -5.57 5.79
N GLU A 294 25.34 -4.76 6.84
CA GLU A 294 25.72 -5.17 8.19
C GLU A 294 24.73 -6.17 8.77
N ALA A 295 23.43 -6.00 8.53
CA ALA A 295 22.40 -6.95 8.93
C ALA A 295 22.66 -8.36 8.34
N ILE A 296 22.98 -8.42 7.04
CA ILE A 296 23.25 -9.69 6.35
C ILE A 296 24.58 -10.29 6.78
N SER A 297 25.62 -9.46 6.93
CA SER A 297 26.90 -9.89 7.46
C SER A 297 26.75 -10.52 8.85
N LEU A 298 25.96 -9.90 9.72
CA LEU A 298 25.67 -10.44 11.05
C LEU A 298 24.85 -11.75 10.99
N GLY A 299 23.90 -11.86 10.05
CA GLY A 299 23.20 -13.12 9.78
C GLY A 299 24.14 -14.25 9.31
N CYS A 300 25.13 -13.93 8.48
CA CYS A 300 26.17 -14.89 8.10
C CYS A 300 27.05 -15.28 9.30
N GLN A 301 27.41 -14.33 10.17
CA GLN A 301 28.17 -14.61 11.40
C GLN A 301 27.39 -15.53 12.35
N MET A 302 26.08 -15.31 12.50
CA MET A 302 25.20 -16.19 13.26
C MET A 302 25.30 -17.64 12.76
N LEU A 303 25.18 -17.85 11.44
CA LEU A 303 25.30 -19.17 10.81
C LEU A 303 26.68 -19.80 10.98
N MET A 304 27.76 -19.01 10.84
CA MET A 304 29.14 -19.50 10.98
C MET A 304 29.49 -19.86 12.42
N SER A 305 28.91 -19.17 13.41
CA SER A 305 29.17 -19.45 14.83
C SER A 305 28.63 -20.80 15.30
N GLY A 306 27.62 -21.35 14.61
CA GLY A 306 26.93 -22.60 14.99
C GLY A 306 26.15 -22.54 16.31
N ALA A 307 26.24 -21.45 17.07
CA ALA A 307 25.64 -21.31 18.39
C ALA A 307 24.12 -21.08 18.35
N ALA A 308 23.61 -20.50 17.24
CA ALA A 308 22.20 -20.20 17.06
C ALA A 308 21.79 -20.33 15.59
N TRP A 309 20.61 -20.88 15.33
CA TRP A 309 20.04 -21.00 13.98
C TRP A 309 18.97 -19.93 13.73
N PRO A 310 18.94 -19.29 12.54
CA PRO A 310 17.89 -18.32 12.19
C PRO A 310 16.50 -18.92 12.33
N ASN A 311 15.59 -18.20 12.98
CA ASN A 311 14.17 -18.54 13.03
C ASN A 311 13.39 -17.73 11.99
N GLY A 312 12.06 -17.93 11.92
CA GLY A 312 11.20 -17.20 10.97
C GLY A 312 11.36 -15.67 11.05
N VAL A 313 11.44 -15.12 12.27
CA VAL A 313 11.63 -13.68 12.50
C VAL A 313 13.00 -13.20 12.01
N THR A 314 14.07 -13.96 12.27
CA THR A 314 15.40 -13.67 11.74
C THR A 314 15.40 -13.62 10.21
N MET A 315 14.73 -14.59 9.57
CA MET A 315 14.64 -14.67 8.11
C MET A 315 13.86 -13.49 7.53
N VAL A 316 12.79 -13.03 8.18
CA VAL A 316 12.05 -11.81 7.77
C VAL A 316 12.96 -10.58 7.75
N TYR A 317 13.76 -10.36 8.79
CA TYR A 317 14.71 -9.24 8.81
C TYR A 317 15.78 -9.36 7.72
N LEU A 318 16.36 -10.55 7.53
CA LEU A 318 17.37 -10.78 6.48
C LEU A 318 16.78 -10.58 5.07
N LEU A 319 15.53 -10.97 4.85
CA LEU A 319 14.83 -10.76 3.59
C LEU A 319 14.50 -9.28 3.37
N SER A 320 14.07 -8.56 4.41
CA SER A 320 13.88 -7.10 4.36
C SER A 320 15.18 -6.36 4.04
N ALA A 321 16.31 -6.78 4.63
CA ALA A 321 17.64 -6.28 4.27
C ALA A 321 17.96 -6.57 2.78
N CYS A 322 17.64 -7.77 2.31
CA CYS A 322 17.81 -8.13 0.90
C CYS A 322 16.95 -7.29 -0.04
N ALA A 323 15.74 -6.91 0.38
CA ALA A 323 14.82 -6.08 -0.39
C ALA A 323 15.38 -4.69 -0.68
N SER A 324 16.27 -4.19 0.19
CA SER A 324 16.96 -2.91 0.04
C SER A 324 18.19 -2.97 -0.90
N MET A 325 18.53 -4.16 -1.41
CA MET A 325 19.72 -4.35 -2.25
C MET A 325 19.36 -4.70 -3.71
N PRO A 326 19.84 -3.94 -4.71
CA PRO A 326 19.44 -4.12 -6.11
C PRO A 326 19.84 -5.45 -6.77
N SER A 327 20.91 -6.12 -6.29
CA SER A 327 21.48 -7.28 -6.99
C SER A 327 20.57 -8.51 -6.98
N GLY A 328 19.67 -8.63 -5.99
CA GLY A 328 18.82 -9.80 -5.76
C GLY A 328 19.57 -11.13 -5.52
N LYS A 329 20.91 -11.12 -5.44
CA LYS A 329 21.73 -12.31 -5.19
C LYS A 329 21.51 -12.82 -3.77
N HIS A 330 21.62 -11.92 -2.79
CA HIS A 330 21.37 -12.23 -1.39
C HIS A 330 19.96 -12.76 -1.16
N ALA A 331 18.93 -12.16 -1.79
CA ALA A 331 17.55 -12.67 -1.70
C ALA A 331 17.41 -14.14 -2.15
N LYS A 332 18.14 -14.56 -3.19
CA LYS A 332 18.17 -15.97 -3.64
C LYS A 332 18.86 -16.88 -2.62
N CYS A 333 20.01 -16.46 -2.09
CA CYS A 333 20.73 -17.22 -1.06
C CYS A 333 19.88 -17.38 0.20
N THR A 334 19.25 -16.30 0.67
CA THR A 334 18.35 -16.30 1.84
C THR A 334 17.12 -17.16 1.59
N HIS A 335 16.52 -17.13 0.39
CA HIS A 335 15.43 -18.05 0.04
C HIS A 335 15.86 -19.52 0.06
N ALA A 336 17.04 -19.84 -0.49
CA ALA A 336 17.58 -21.21 -0.40
C ALA A 336 17.77 -21.65 1.07
N LEU A 337 18.19 -20.73 1.94
CA LEU A 337 18.28 -20.98 3.38
C LEU A 337 16.90 -21.20 4.01
N CYS A 338 15.86 -20.42 3.66
CA CYS A 338 14.49 -20.65 4.14
C CYS A 338 14.01 -22.06 3.81
N ILE A 339 14.31 -22.56 2.60
CA ILE A 339 13.94 -23.90 2.17
C ILE A 339 14.68 -24.95 3.01
N ARG A 340 15.99 -24.79 3.20
CA ARG A 340 16.82 -25.72 4.00
C ARG A 340 16.38 -25.81 5.46
N LEU A 341 15.89 -24.70 6.03
CA LEU A 341 15.40 -24.64 7.41
C LEU A 341 13.94 -25.10 7.56
N GLY A 342 13.25 -25.46 6.47
CA GLY A 342 11.84 -25.83 6.51
C GLY A 342 10.88 -24.66 6.82
N LEU A 343 11.35 -23.42 6.69
CA LEU A 343 10.60 -22.21 7.02
C LEU A 343 9.76 -21.66 5.86
N LYS A 344 9.73 -22.36 4.72
CA LYS A 344 9.00 -21.89 3.52
C LYS A 344 7.49 -21.77 3.72
N SER A 345 6.91 -22.57 4.62
CA SER A 345 5.47 -22.55 4.92
C SER A 345 5.07 -21.48 5.94
N ASP A 346 6.04 -20.77 6.53
CA ASP A 346 5.78 -19.64 7.41
C ASP A 346 5.33 -18.44 6.58
N ILE A 347 4.12 -17.96 6.82
CA ILE A 347 3.47 -16.88 6.06
C ILE A 347 4.26 -15.58 6.16
N ALA A 348 4.88 -15.30 7.31
CA ALA A 348 5.68 -14.10 7.49
C ALA A 348 6.93 -14.14 6.61
N VAL A 349 7.58 -15.32 6.55
CA VAL A 349 8.74 -15.55 5.68
C VAL A 349 8.33 -15.49 4.21
N GLU A 350 7.19 -16.08 3.85
CA GLU A 350 6.66 -16.08 2.50
C GLU A 350 6.34 -14.65 2.01
N THR A 351 5.69 -13.85 2.84
CA THR A 351 5.38 -12.44 2.58
C THR A 351 6.67 -11.63 2.41
N ALA A 352 7.65 -11.82 3.29
CA ALA A 352 8.96 -11.16 3.18
C ALA A 352 9.75 -11.58 1.93
N LEU A 353 9.62 -12.83 1.48
CA LEU A 353 10.22 -13.30 0.22
C LEU A 353 9.61 -12.60 -1.00
N ILE A 354 8.29 -12.44 -1.01
CA ILE A 354 7.57 -11.75 -2.09
C ILE A 354 8.01 -10.28 -2.15
N ASP A 355 8.02 -9.57 -1.02
CA ASP A 355 8.47 -8.16 -0.96
C ASP A 355 9.96 -8.04 -1.38
N ALA A 356 10.82 -8.92 -0.89
CA ALA A 356 12.24 -8.92 -1.27
C ALA A 356 12.44 -9.10 -2.77
N TYR A 357 11.74 -10.05 -3.40
CA TYR A 357 11.85 -10.24 -4.85
C TYR A 357 11.21 -9.12 -5.66
N ALA A 358 10.12 -8.52 -5.17
CA ALA A 358 9.52 -7.35 -5.81
C ALA A 358 10.50 -6.19 -5.86
N ARG A 359 11.08 -5.80 -4.71
CA ARG A 359 12.02 -4.67 -4.62
C ARG A 359 13.34 -4.93 -5.34
N CYS A 360 13.80 -6.18 -5.40
CA CYS A 360 14.95 -6.58 -6.23
C CYS A 360 14.64 -6.64 -7.74
N GLY A 361 13.42 -6.32 -8.19
CA GLY A 361 13.00 -6.41 -9.59
C GLY A 361 12.92 -7.83 -10.14
N LYS A 362 12.97 -8.87 -9.30
CA LYS A 362 12.94 -10.29 -9.70
C LYS A 362 11.51 -10.81 -9.80
N MET A 363 10.69 -10.15 -10.62
CA MET A 363 9.25 -10.43 -10.76
C MET A 363 8.89 -11.88 -11.13
N LYS A 364 9.77 -12.57 -11.89
CA LYS A 364 9.58 -14.00 -12.20
C LYS A 364 9.63 -14.87 -10.95
N LEU A 365 10.59 -14.60 -10.05
CA LEU A 365 10.74 -15.36 -8.80
C LEU A 365 9.61 -15.05 -7.84
N MET A 366 9.24 -13.76 -7.72
CA MET A 366 8.08 -13.33 -6.92
C MET A 366 6.80 -14.09 -7.31
N ARG A 367 6.52 -14.20 -8.62
CA ARG A 367 5.37 -14.94 -9.14
C ARG A 367 5.43 -16.43 -8.78
N LEU A 368 6.59 -17.07 -8.96
CA LEU A 368 6.78 -18.48 -8.62
C LEU A 368 6.60 -18.75 -7.12
N THR A 369 7.02 -17.82 -6.25
CA THR A 369 6.75 -17.92 -4.81
C THR A 369 5.26 -17.82 -4.50
N LEU A 370 4.52 -16.92 -5.14
CA LEU A 370 3.07 -16.78 -4.94
C LEU A 370 2.29 -18.00 -5.45
N GLU A 371 2.60 -18.50 -6.65
CA GLU A 371 1.92 -19.67 -7.25
C GLU A 371 2.12 -20.96 -6.45
N ARG A 372 3.29 -21.09 -5.80
CA ARG A 372 3.64 -22.23 -4.93
C ARG A 372 3.38 -21.95 -3.44
N GLY A 373 2.75 -20.82 -3.18
CA GLY A 373 2.62 -20.20 -1.89
C GLY A 373 1.34 -20.53 -1.14
N SER A 374 1.16 -19.93 0.04
CA SER A 374 -0.11 -19.97 0.76
C SER A 374 -1.07 -18.93 0.17
N TRP A 375 -2.31 -19.35 -0.12
CA TRP A 375 -3.33 -18.50 -0.77
C TRP A 375 -4.05 -17.62 0.27
N ARG A 376 -3.28 -16.85 1.04
CA ARG A 376 -3.79 -15.99 2.12
C ARG A 376 -3.72 -14.52 1.75
N ALA A 377 -4.63 -13.69 2.25
CA ALA A 377 -4.71 -12.28 1.88
C ALA A 377 -3.36 -11.54 2.05
N GLU A 378 -2.57 -11.87 3.07
CA GLU A 378 -1.28 -11.24 3.34
C GLU A 378 -0.25 -11.43 2.22
N THR A 379 -0.16 -12.63 1.63
CA THR A 379 0.78 -12.93 0.54
C THR A 379 0.37 -12.26 -0.77
N TRP A 380 -0.95 -12.17 -1.03
CA TRP A 380 -1.51 -11.42 -2.14
C TRP A 380 -1.24 -9.92 -1.98
N ASN A 381 -1.46 -9.34 -0.80
CA ASN A 381 -1.21 -7.93 -0.50
C ASN A 381 0.26 -7.54 -0.76
N ALA A 382 1.20 -8.41 -0.35
CA ALA A 382 2.63 -8.23 -0.63
C ALA A 382 2.93 -8.26 -2.13
N ALA A 383 2.32 -9.18 -2.89
CA ALA A 383 2.51 -9.28 -4.33
C ALA A 383 1.87 -8.10 -5.08
N LEU A 384 0.68 -7.65 -4.65
CA LEU A 384 0.00 -6.46 -5.20
C LEU A 384 0.88 -5.23 -5.00
N SER A 385 1.32 -4.97 -3.76
CA SER A 385 2.27 -3.90 -3.44
C SER A 385 3.53 -3.99 -4.29
N GLY A 386 4.07 -5.21 -4.46
CA GLY A 386 5.25 -5.45 -5.29
C GLY A 386 5.08 -5.10 -6.76
N TYR A 387 3.93 -5.42 -7.37
CA TYR A 387 3.61 -5.03 -8.75
C TYR A 387 3.38 -3.52 -8.88
N THR A 388 2.69 -2.90 -7.92
CA THR A 388 2.46 -1.46 -7.87
C THR A 388 3.77 -0.68 -7.80
N VAL A 389 4.66 -1.05 -6.88
CA VAL A 389 5.98 -0.42 -6.70
C VAL A 389 6.89 -0.62 -7.91
N SER A 390 6.73 -1.72 -8.65
CA SER A 390 7.51 -2.02 -9.86
C SER A 390 7.01 -1.30 -11.13
N GLY A 391 6.02 -0.40 -11.04
CA GLY A 391 5.44 0.28 -12.20
C GLY A 391 4.70 -0.65 -13.15
N ARG A 392 4.00 -1.66 -12.61
CA ARG A 392 3.28 -2.69 -13.38
C ARG A 392 1.81 -2.75 -12.95
N GLU A 393 1.14 -1.62 -13.03
CA GLU A 393 -0.21 -1.35 -12.53
C GLU A 393 -1.23 -2.34 -13.10
N LYS A 394 -1.20 -2.55 -14.43
CA LYS A 394 -2.13 -3.47 -15.11
C LYS A 394 -2.05 -4.89 -14.55
N LYS A 395 -0.84 -5.36 -14.22
CA LYS A 395 -0.63 -6.69 -13.61
C LYS A 395 -1.07 -6.74 -12.15
N ALA A 396 -0.91 -5.64 -11.41
CA ALA A 396 -1.45 -5.53 -10.05
C ALA A 396 -2.99 -5.63 -10.07
N ILE A 397 -3.66 -4.92 -10.98
CA ILE A 397 -5.11 -4.94 -11.14
C ILE A 397 -5.60 -6.33 -11.59
N GLU A 398 -4.91 -6.98 -12.53
CA GLU A 398 -5.21 -8.35 -12.95
C GLU A 398 -5.07 -9.34 -11.79
N LEU A 399 -4.00 -9.22 -10.99
CA LEU A 399 -3.79 -10.06 -9.82
C LEU A 399 -4.89 -9.84 -8.76
N PHE A 400 -5.32 -8.61 -8.54
CA PHE A 400 -6.44 -8.29 -7.65
C PHE A 400 -7.76 -8.92 -8.13
N LYS A 401 -8.05 -8.84 -9.43
CA LYS A 401 -9.23 -9.49 -10.01
C LYS A 401 -9.16 -11.02 -9.84
N ARG A 402 -7.96 -11.60 -9.97
CA ARG A 402 -7.73 -13.03 -9.70
C ARG A 402 -7.91 -13.40 -8.23
N MET A 403 -7.44 -12.59 -7.29
CA MET A 403 -7.65 -12.77 -5.85
C MET A 403 -9.15 -12.90 -5.52
N ILE A 404 -9.97 -12.03 -6.11
CA ILE A 404 -11.44 -12.07 -5.96
C ILE A 404 -12.02 -13.33 -6.60
N ALA A 405 -11.57 -13.71 -7.81
CA ALA A 405 -12.03 -14.91 -8.50
C ALA A 405 -11.74 -16.20 -7.71
N GLU A 406 -10.62 -16.24 -7.00
CA GLU A 406 -10.23 -17.34 -6.11
C GLU A 406 -10.92 -17.28 -4.73
N SER A 407 -11.90 -16.38 -4.56
CA SER A 407 -12.71 -16.21 -3.33
C SER A 407 -11.89 -15.83 -2.09
N VAL A 408 -10.70 -15.25 -2.27
CA VAL A 408 -9.92 -14.66 -1.17
C VAL A 408 -10.52 -13.30 -0.84
N ARG A 409 -11.03 -13.15 0.39
CA ARG A 409 -11.70 -11.92 0.81
C ARG A 409 -10.69 -10.78 0.93
N PRO A 410 -10.86 -9.67 0.18
CA PRO A 410 -10.04 -8.48 0.36
C PRO A 410 -10.24 -7.86 1.75
N ASP A 411 -9.17 -7.32 2.30
CA ASP A 411 -9.18 -6.54 3.55
C ASP A 411 -8.74 -5.09 3.30
N SER A 412 -8.67 -4.29 4.37
CA SER A 412 -8.23 -2.89 4.26
C SER A 412 -6.81 -2.77 3.72
N ALA A 413 -5.92 -3.72 4.04
CA ALA A 413 -4.55 -3.74 3.55
C ALA A 413 -4.49 -4.08 2.05
N THR A 414 -5.41 -4.92 1.55
CA THR A 414 -5.58 -5.16 0.12
C THR A 414 -5.94 -3.86 -0.61
N MET A 415 -6.89 -3.09 -0.06
CA MET A 415 -7.31 -1.82 -0.67
C MET A 415 -6.16 -0.80 -0.69
N ALA A 416 -5.43 -0.66 0.42
CA ALA A 416 -4.25 0.21 0.50
C ALA A 416 -3.16 -0.19 -0.51
N SER A 417 -3.00 -1.49 -0.78
CA SER A 417 -1.98 -2.01 -1.72
C SER A 417 -2.34 -1.77 -3.20
N ILE A 418 -3.65 -1.78 -3.54
CA ILE A 418 -4.11 -1.73 -4.94
C ILE A 418 -4.56 -0.34 -5.40
N LEU A 419 -5.07 0.51 -4.51
CA LEU A 419 -5.53 1.86 -4.87
C LEU A 419 -4.47 2.70 -5.59
N PRO A 420 -3.18 2.68 -5.18
CA PRO A 420 -2.15 3.41 -5.92
C PRO A 420 -2.00 2.89 -7.36
N ALA A 421 -2.17 1.59 -7.64
CA ALA A 421 -2.13 1.07 -9.01
C ALA A 421 -3.32 1.56 -9.85
N TYR A 422 -4.51 1.74 -9.26
CA TYR A 422 -5.65 2.37 -9.94
C TYR A 422 -5.45 3.87 -10.13
N ALA A 423 -4.69 4.54 -9.27
CA ALA A 423 -4.39 5.95 -9.42
C ALA A 423 -3.37 6.16 -10.55
N GLU A 424 -2.32 5.33 -10.59
CA GLU A 424 -1.31 5.33 -11.66
C GLU A 424 -1.86 4.93 -13.02
N SER A 425 -2.90 4.09 -13.07
CA SER A 425 -3.50 3.73 -14.36
C SER A 425 -4.22 4.92 -15.04
N ALA A 426 -4.57 5.96 -14.26
CA ALA A 426 -5.31 7.14 -14.69
C ALA A 426 -6.58 6.83 -15.52
N ASP A 427 -7.18 5.65 -15.32
CA ASP A 427 -8.36 5.19 -16.04
C ASP A 427 -9.62 5.48 -15.22
N LEU A 428 -10.39 6.49 -15.63
CA LEU A 428 -11.60 6.91 -14.94
C LEU A 428 -12.68 5.81 -14.87
N LYS A 429 -12.75 4.90 -15.85
CA LYS A 429 -13.74 3.82 -15.85
C LYS A 429 -13.39 2.79 -14.79
N GLU A 430 -12.12 2.38 -14.74
CA GLU A 430 -11.63 1.47 -13.71
C GLU A 430 -11.68 2.13 -12.31
N GLY A 431 -11.42 3.44 -12.22
CA GLY A 431 -11.61 4.24 -11.00
C GLY A 431 -13.05 4.23 -10.47
N LYS A 432 -14.04 4.38 -11.36
CA LYS A 432 -15.46 4.26 -10.99
C LYS A 432 -15.85 2.84 -10.59
N ASN A 433 -15.28 1.82 -11.24
CA ASN A 433 -15.49 0.41 -10.87
C ASN A 433 -15.00 0.12 -9.45
N ILE A 434 -13.77 0.54 -9.12
CA ILE A 434 -13.22 0.33 -7.77
C ILE A 434 -13.96 1.17 -6.71
N HIS A 435 -14.41 2.38 -7.03
CA HIS A 435 -15.27 3.16 -6.13
C HIS A 435 -16.55 2.39 -5.76
N CYS A 436 -17.30 1.88 -6.73
CA CYS A 436 -18.49 1.07 -6.48
C CYS A 436 -18.17 -0.17 -5.62
N PHE A 437 -17.04 -0.82 -5.87
CA PHE A 437 -16.58 -1.96 -5.09
C PHE A 437 -16.29 -1.59 -3.63
N LEU A 438 -15.61 -0.46 -3.38
CA LEU A 438 -15.32 0.04 -2.04
C LEU A 438 -16.58 0.42 -1.26
N LEU A 439 -17.54 1.05 -1.94
CA LEU A 439 -18.82 1.45 -1.35
C LEU A 439 -19.64 0.22 -0.93
N THR A 440 -19.75 -0.79 -1.80
CA THR A 440 -20.55 -2.00 -1.54
C THR A 440 -20.02 -2.84 -0.37
N LEU A 441 -18.70 -2.84 -0.14
CA LEU A 441 -18.07 -3.56 0.97
C LEU A 441 -17.88 -2.71 2.24
N GLY A 442 -18.26 -1.43 2.21
CA GLY A 442 -18.18 -0.53 3.37
C GLY A 442 -16.76 -0.07 3.74
N PHE A 443 -15.80 -0.16 2.82
CA PHE A 443 -14.40 0.23 3.06
C PHE A 443 -14.21 1.75 3.15
N LEU A 444 -15.12 2.55 2.58
CA LEU A 444 -15.04 4.02 2.60
C LEU A 444 -15.16 4.64 4.00
N ARG A 445 -15.51 3.86 5.03
CA ARG A 445 -15.46 4.33 6.42
C ARG A 445 -14.02 4.58 6.91
N SER A 446 -13.03 3.99 6.25
CA SER A 446 -11.62 4.25 6.54
C SER A 446 -11.15 5.50 5.80
N THR A 447 -10.66 6.49 6.54
CA THR A 447 -10.06 7.72 5.98
C THR A 447 -8.91 7.38 5.04
N GLU A 448 -8.07 6.40 5.37
CA GLU A 448 -6.94 5.96 4.52
C GLU A 448 -7.39 5.51 3.13
N ILE A 449 -8.43 4.67 3.06
CA ILE A 449 -8.95 4.13 1.81
C ILE A 449 -9.67 5.21 1.01
N ALA A 450 -10.45 6.06 1.69
CA ALA A 450 -11.11 7.20 1.05
C ALA A 450 -10.09 8.19 0.46
N THR A 451 -8.99 8.47 1.16
CA THR A 451 -7.86 9.27 0.64
C THR A 451 -7.20 8.63 -0.58
N GLY A 452 -6.99 7.30 -0.56
CA GLY A 452 -6.51 6.60 -1.75
C GLY A 452 -7.46 6.72 -2.95
N LEU A 453 -8.77 6.73 -2.72
CA LEU A 453 -9.75 6.96 -3.79
C LEU A 453 -9.77 8.41 -4.30
N ILE A 454 -9.51 9.40 -3.43
CA ILE A 454 -9.31 10.79 -3.84
C ILE A 454 -8.11 10.88 -4.80
N ASP A 455 -7.01 10.15 -4.53
CA ASP A 455 -5.85 10.10 -5.44
C ASP A 455 -6.22 9.49 -6.80
N VAL A 456 -7.01 8.40 -6.82
CA VAL A 456 -7.50 7.77 -8.05
C VAL A 456 -8.27 8.77 -8.92
N TYR A 457 -9.25 9.47 -8.35
CA TYR A 457 -10.04 10.45 -9.10
C TYR A 457 -9.22 11.67 -9.50
N SER A 458 -8.32 12.12 -8.63
CA SER A 458 -7.41 13.24 -8.91
C SER A 458 -6.55 12.94 -10.13
N LYS A 459 -5.90 11.77 -10.21
CA LYS A 459 -5.06 11.41 -11.36
C LYS A 459 -5.86 11.06 -12.62
N ALA A 460 -7.05 10.51 -12.47
CA ALA A 460 -7.97 10.28 -13.59
C ALA A 460 -8.57 11.59 -14.16
N GLY A 461 -8.35 12.74 -13.52
CA GLY A 461 -8.79 14.06 -13.99
C GLY A 461 -10.18 14.50 -13.56
N ASP A 462 -10.89 13.71 -12.75
CA ASP A 462 -12.23 14.05 -12.23
C ASP A 462 -12.09 14.71 -10.85
N LEU A 463 -11.69 15.98 -10.86
CA LEU A 463 -11.44 16.77 -9.64
C LEU A 463 -12.71 17.03 -8.83
N ASP A 464 -13.87 17.06 -9.47
CA ASP A 464 -15.16 17.24 -8.80
C ASP A 464 -15.48 16.04 -7.91
N ALA A 465 -15.30 14.81 -8.42
CA ALA A 465 -15.45 13.59 -7.63
C ALA A 465 -14.43 13.51 -6.50
N ALA A 466 -13.16 13.87 -6.77
CA ALA A 466 -12.11 13.92 -5.76
C ALA A 466 -12.45 14.92 -4.64
N TRP A 467 -12.96 16.10 -4.99
CA TRP A 467 -13.38 17.13 -4.04
C TRP A 467 -14.60 16.70 -3.21
N ALA A 468 -15.60 16.06 -3.83
CA ALA A 468 -16.77 15.54 -3.13
C ALA A 468 -16.39 14.49 -2.07
N LEU A 469 -15.47 13.58 -2.41
CA LEU A 469 -14.95 12.59 -1.48
C LEU A 469 -14.15 13.24 -0.33
N PHE A 470 -13.33 14.24 -0.64
CA PHE A 470 -12.58 14.98 0.36
C PHE A 470 -13.50 15.68 1.38
N GLN A 471 -14.59 16.29 0.91
CA GLN A 471 -15.57 16.92 1.80
C GLN A 471 -16.23 15.92 2.75
N TRP A 472 -16.50 14.71 2.27
CA TRP A 472 -17.17 13.65 3.03
C TRP A 472 -16.32 13.06 4.17
N LEU A 473 -15.00 13.29 4.19
CA LEU A 473 -14.13 12.85 5.28
C LEU A 473 -14.50 13.54 6.61
N PRO A 474 -14.78 12.78 7.69
CA PRO A 474 -15.16 13.34 8.99
C PRO A 474 -14.00 14.12 9.63
N GLU A 475 -12.79 13.58 9.52
CA GLU A 475 -11.54 14.23 9.90
C GLU A 475 -10.59 14.18 8.70
N LYS A 476 -9.97 15.32 8.39
CA LYS A 476 -9.05 15.48 7.26
C LYS A 476 -7.64 15.51 7.80
N ASP A 477 -6.95 14.39 7.66
CA ASP A 477 -5.54 14.30 8.04
C ASP A 477 -4.64 15.00 7.02
N VAL A 478 -3.35 15.13 7.37
CA VAL A 478 -2.33 15.76 6.52
C VAL A 478 -2.22 15.06 5.16
N VAL A 479 -2.47 13.74 5.11
CA VAL A 479 -2.40 12.94 3.87
C VAL A 479 -3.53 13.34 2.93
N ALA A 480 -4.77 13.40 3.43
CA ALA A 480 -5.94 13.81 2.64
C ALA A 480 -5.77 15.22 2.05
N TRP A 481 -5.29 16.18 2.86
CA TRP A 481 -4.98 17.54 2.40
C TRP A 481 -3.89 17.53 1.31
N THR A 482 -2.82 16.78 1.52
CA THR A 482 -1.71 16.70 0.55
C THR A 482 -2.18 16.08 -0.77
N THR A 483 -3.00 15.02 -0.72
CA THR A 483 -3.53 14.36 -1.91
C THR A 483 -4.40 15.29 -2.75
N ILE A 484 -5.32 16.04 -2.14
CA ILE A 484 -6.18 16.96 -2.91
C ILE A 484 -5.37 18.15 -3.47
N ILE A 485 -4.41 18.69 -2.71
CA ILE A 485 -3.48 19.73 -3.18
C ILE A 485 -2.68 19.22 -4.38
N ALA A 486 -2.17 17.98 -4.32
CA ALA A 486 -1.45 17.34 -5.42
C ALA A 486 -2.32 17.15 -6.66
N GLY A 487 -3.57 16.72 -6.49
CA GLY A 487 -4.54 16.63 -7.57
C GLY A 487 -4.69 17.94 -8.34
N TYR A 488 -4.98 19.04 -7.64
CA TYR A 488 -5.10 20.35 -8.28
C TYR A 488 -3.77 20.85 -8.88
N SER A 489 -2.63 20.50 -8.27
CA SER A 489 -1.30 20.88 -8.76
C SER A 489 -0.95 20.23 -10.10
N ILE A 490 -1.22 18.93 -10.25
CA ILE A 490 -0.93 18.16 -11.48
C ILE A 490 -1.74 18.68 -12.67
N HIS A 491 -2.97 19.10 -12.44
CA HIS A 491 -3.86 19.64 -13.48
C HIS A 491 -3.68 21.14 -13.75
N GLY A 492 -2.61 21.75 -13.23
CA GLY A 492 -2.27 23.15 -13.50
C GLY A 492 -3.14 24.18 -12.74
N HIS A 493 -3.97 23.75 -11.80
CA HIS A 493 -4.79 24.63 -10.95
C HIS A 493 -4.02 25.10 -9.72
N ALA A 494 -2.82 25.63 -9.93
CA ALA A 494 -1.88 25.95 -8.86
C ALA A 494 -2.42 27.02 -7.87
N ARG A 495 -3.25 27.98 -8.33
CA ARG A 495 -3.91 28.96 -7.43
C ARG A 495 -4.84 28.27 -6.43
N THR A 496 -5.63 27.30 -6.90
CA THR A 496 -6.52 26.51 -6.04
C THR A 496 -5.70 25.65 -5.07
N ALA A 497 -4.57 25.10 -5.52
CA ALA A 497 -3.66 24.35 -4.65
C ALA A 497 -3.11 25.22 -3.50
N ILE A 498 -2.74 26.48 -3.76
CA ILE A 498 -2.31 27.43 -2.72
C ILE A 498 -3.46 27.76 -1.77
N LEU A 499 -4.67 28.02 -2.27
CA LEU A 499 -5.85 28.27 -1.42
C LEU A 499 -6.17 27.08 -0.51
N LEU A 500 -6.01 25.85 -1.01
CA LEU A 500 -6.20 24.63 -0.22
C LEU A 500 -5.11 24.47 0.84
N TYR A 501 -3.87 24.87 0.54
CA TYR A 501 -2.79 24.92 1.51
C TYR A 501 -3.06 25.93 2.63
N ASP A 502 -3.48 27.15 2.30
CA ASP A 502 -3.81 28.16 3.30
C ASP A 502 -4.93 27.65 4.22
N ARG A 503 -5.97 27.03 3.65
CA ARG A 503 -7.06 26.41 4.41
C ARG A 503 -6.60 25.25 5.29
N MET A 504 -5.64 24.45 4.83
CA MET A 504 -5.03 23.38 5.62
C MET A 504 -4.37 23.97 6.88
N VAL A 505 -3.58 25.03 6.72
CA VAL A 505 -2.89 25.71 7.82
C VAL A 505 -3.89 26.36 8.79
N GLU A 506 -4.92 27.04 8.29
CA GLU A 506 -6.00 27.63 9.09
C GLU A 506 -6.76 26.59 9.92
N SER A 507 -6.94 25.38 9.39
CA SER A 507 -7.59 24.27 10.10
C SER A 507 -6.70 23.59 11.16
N GLY A 508 -5.49 24.10 11.39
CA GLY A 508 -4.52 23.52 12.32
C GLY A 508 -3.73 22.33 11.75
N GLY A 509 -3.91 22.01 10.46
CA GLY A 509 -3.14 20.99 9.78
C GLY A 509 -1.69 21.46 9.57
N LYS A 510 -0.72 20.62 9.98
CA LYS A 510 0.70 20.91 9.78
C LYS A 510 1.16 20.40 8.41
N PRO A 511 1.59 21.27 7.48
CA PRO A 511 2.18 20.84 6.22
C PRO A 511 3.39 19.93 6.47
N ASN A 512 3.63 18.98 5.57
CA ASN A 512 4.85 18.17 5.58
C ASN A 512 5.74 18.53 4.38
N THR A 513 6.91 17.92 4.29
CA THR A 513 7.85 18.15 3.17
C THR A 513 7.20 17.90 1.81
N VAL A 514 6.33 16.90 1.70
CA VAL A 514 5.64 16.54 0.46
C VAL A 514 4.66 17.62 0.04
N THR A 515 3.84 18.12 0.97
CA THR A 515 2.89 19.21 0.69
C THR A 515 3.61 20.42 0.08
N ILE A 516 4.76 20.79 0.65
CA ILE A 516 5.56 21.91 0.19
C ILE A 516 6.18 21.63 -1.20
N ALA A 517 6.75 20.45 -1.43
CA ALA A 517 7.28 20.05 -2.73
C ALA A 517 6.21 20.12 -3.83
N THR A 518 5.00 19.61 -3.54
CA THR A 518 3.86 19.64 -4.45
C THR A 518 3.46 21.07 -4.83
N LEU A 519 3.43 22.00 -3.86
CA LEU A 519 3.12 23.40 -4.10
C LEU A 519 4.22 24.12 -4.90
N LEU A 520 5.49 23.88 -4.58
CA LEU A 520 6.61 24.46 -5.32
C LEU A 520 6.61 23.99 -6.78
N TYR A 521 6.28 22.72 -7.01
CA TYR A 521 6.10 22.19 -8.35
C TYR A 521 4.94 22.88 -9.09
N ALA A 522 3.78 23.03 -8.43
CA ALA A 522 2.63 23.74 -9.00
C ALA A 522 2.98 25.19 -9.37
N CYS A 523 3.73 25.87 -8.49
CA CYS A 523 4.19 27.24 -8.70
C CYS A 523 5.19 27.33 -9.87
N SER A 524 6.09 26.35 -10.02
CA SER A 524 7.04 26.30 -11.14
C SER A 524 6.31 26.23 -12.48
N HIS A 525 5.31 25.35 -12.58
CA HIS A 525 4.53 25.18 -13.81
C HIS A 525 3.58 26.34 -14.11
N ALA A 526 3.03 26.99 -13.08
CA ALA A 526 2.13 28.13 -13.24
C ALA A 526 2.84 29.49 -13.33
N GLY A 527 4.17 29.54 -13.12
CA GLY A 527 4.94 30.79 -13.10
C GLY A 527 4.67 31.69 -11.90
N MET A 528 4.17 31.13 -10.79
CA MET A 528 3.86 31.87 -9.54
C MET A 528 5.09 31.95 -8.63
N ILE A 529 6.04 32.79 -9.04
CA ILE A 529 7.37 32.85 -8.43
C ILE A 529 7.31 33.39 -6.99
N ASP A 530 6.53 34.44 -6.76
CA ASP A 530 6.46 35.11 -5.46
C ASP A 530 5.80 34.21 -4.41
N GLU A 531 4.71 33.54 -4.78
CA GLU A 531 4.04 32.56 -3.95
C GLU A 531 4.94 31.35 -3.66
N GLY A 532 5.67 30.85 -4.66
CA GLY A 532 6.63 29.75 -4.50
C GLY A 532 7.76 30.10 -3.53
N ILE A 533 8.35 31.29 -3.65
CA ILE A 533 9.38 31.78 -2.73
C ILE A 533 8.81 31.95 -1.31
N LYS A 534 7.57 32.46 -1.18
CA LYS A 534 6.90 32.58 0.13
C LYS A 534 6.73 31.21 0.78
N VAL A 535 6.17 30.24 0.06
CA VAL A 535 5.96 28.87 0.54
C VAL A 535 7.29 28.21 0.98
N PHE A 536 8.37 28.42 0.23
CA PHE A 536 9.70 27.92 0.60
C PHE A 536 10.25 28.56 1.88
N LYS A 537 10.03 29.86 2.10
CA LYS A 537 10.45 30.55 3.33
C LYS A 537 9.62 30.10 4.53
N ASP A 538 8.31 29.97 4.35
CA ASP A 538 7.38 29.52 5.40
C ASP A 538 7.71 28.09 5.87
N MET A 539 8.20 27.23 4.98
CA MET A 539 8.68 25.89 5.30
C MET A 539 9.65 25.90 6.49
N ARG A 540 10.66 26.78 6.47
CA ARG A 540 11.68 26.87 7.54
C ARG A 540 11.20 27.74 8.70
N ASN A 541 10.64 28.90 8.40
CA ASN A 541 10.39 29.95 9.40
C ASN A 541 9.11 29.72 10.21
N VAL A 542 8.08 29.14 9.60
CA VAL A 542 6.76 28.94 10.22
C VAL A 542 6.61 27.49 10.66
N HIS A 543 6.98 26.54 9.78
CA HIS A 543 6.71 25.12 10.01
C HIS A 543 7.89 24.34 10.62
N GLY A 544 9.08 24.96 10.70
CA GLY A 544 10.29 24.31 11.24
C GLY A 544 10.76 23.09 10.42
N LEU A 545 10.37 23.00 9.15
CA LEU A 545 10.75 21.92 8.26
C LEU A 545 12.07 22.25 7.56
N MET A 546 12.97 21.27 7.49
CA MET A 546 14.26 21.42 6.80
C MET A 546 14.11 21.18 5.29
N PRO A 547 14.49 22.13 4.41
CA PRO A 547 14.47 21.92 2.97
C PRO A 547 15.41 20.80 2.53
N ASN A 548 14.95 19.93 1.62
CA ASN A 548 15.74 18.88 0.99
C ASN A 548 16.11 19.26 -0.45
N GLY A 549 16.89 18.42 -1.13
CA GLY A 549 17.33 18.69 -2.52
C GLY A 549 16.18 18.84 -3.53
N GLU A 550 15.02 18.22 -3.29
CA GLU A 550 13.84 18.32 -4.15
C GLU A 550 13.23 19.72 -4.09
N HIS A 551 13.08 20.30 -2.89
CA HIS A 551 12.58 21.67 -2.75
C HIS A 551 13.48 22.68 -3.46
N TYR A 552 14.80 22.53 -3.32
CA TYR A 552 15.76 23.36 -4.05
C TYR A 552 15.67 23.15 -5.57
N SER A 553 15.51 21.91 -6.04
CA SER A 553 15.35 21.61 -7.46
C SER A 553 14.11 22.29 -8.05
N CYS A 554 12.97 22.25 -7.36
CA CYS A 554 11.75 22.94 -7.80
C CYS A 554 11.92 24.46 -7.80
N LEU A 555 12.60 25.02 -6.80
CA LEU A 555 12.83 26.46 -6.70
C LEU A 555 13.82 26.96 -7.78
N VAL A 556 14.87 26.20 -8.06
CA VAL A 556 15.81 26.46 -9.16
C VAL A 556 15.12 26.35 -10.51
N ASP A 557 14.28 25.34 -10.74
CA ASP A 557 13.49 25.21 -11.97
C ASP A 557 12.54 26.40 -12.15
N MET A 558 11.85 26.82 -11.08
CA MET A 558 10.95 27.98 -11.09
C MET A 558 11.67 29.29 -11.42
N LEU A 559 12.78 29.60 -10.73
CA LEU A 559 13.59 30.78 -11.00
C LEU A 559 14.22 30.74 -12.40
N GLY A 560 14.68 29.55 -12.80
CA GLY A 560 15.27 29.29 -14.10
C GLY A 560 14.28 29.53 -15.24
N ARG A 561 13.06 29.00 -15.16
CA ARG A 561 11.98 29.25 -16.14
C ARG A 561 11.64 30.74 -16.24
N ALA A 562 11.67 31.45 -15.12
CA ALA A 562 11.44 32.89 -15.05
C ALA A 562 12.58 33.75 -15.64
N GLY A 563 13.72 33.16 -16.00
CA GLY A 563 14.89 33.88 -16.50
C GLY A 563 15.80 34.46 -15.43
N ARG A 564 15.51 34.21 -14.14
CA ARG A 564 16.30 34.66 -12.98
C ARG A 564 17.47 33.69 -12.71
N ILE A 565 18.28 33.41 -13.75
CA ILE A 565 19.34 32.37 -13.71
C ILE A 565 20.41 32.67 -12.66
N GLU A 566 20.82 33.93 -12.52
CA GLU A 566 21.81 34.33 -11.51
C GLU A 566 21.33 34.07 -10.07
N GLU A 567 20.04 34.31 -9.80
CA GLU A 567 19.45 34.00 -8.51
C GLU A 567 19.34 32.50 -8.28
N ALA A 568 18.98 31.74 -9.32
CA ALA A 568 18.96 30.28 -9.28
C ALA A 568 20.37 29.72 -8.97
N HIS A 569 21.43 30.26 -9.58
CA HIS A 569 22.80 29.85 -9.31
C HIS A 569 23.26 30.23 -7.89
N ARG A 570 22.94 31.44 -7.41
CA ARG A 570 23.22 31.84 -6.02
C ARG A 570 22.54 30.92 -5.01
N LEU A 571 21.29 30.57 -5.26
CA LEU A 571 20.54 29.63 -4.42
C LEU A 571 21.24 28.27 -4.31
N ILE A 572 21.86 27.77 -5.38
CA ILE A 572 22.64 26.52 -5.38
C ILE A 572 23.91 26.66 -4.53
N GLN A 573 24.57 27.81 -4.57
CA GLN A 573 25.77 28.08 -3.76
C GLN A 573 25.45 28.16 -2.26
N ASP A 574 24.28 28.67 -1.90
CA ASP A 574 23.84 28.83 -0.52
C ASP A 574 23.25 27.53 0.09
N MET A 575 23.23 26.42 -0.67
CA MET A 575 22.69 25.15 -0.19
C MET A 575 23.52 24.58 0.99
N PRO A 576 22.88 24.07 2.06
CA PRO A 576 23.57 23.55 3.23
C PRO A 576 24.17 22.14 3.04
N PHE A 577 24.02 21.55 1.84
CA PHE A 577 24.52 20.23 1.46
C PHE A 577 24.85 20.19 -0.03
N GLU A 578 25.58 19.17 -0.47
CA GLU A 578 26.00 19.04 -1.88
C GLU A 578 24.78 18.96 -2.82
N PRO A 579 24.71 19.80 -3.87
CA PRO A 579 23.58 19.79 -4.80
C PRO A 579 23.53 18.51 -5.64
N SER A 580 22.33 17.93 -5.76
CA SER A 580 22.09 16.70 -6.51
C SER A 580 22.06 16.91 -8.03
N THR A 581 22.08 15.81 -8.77
CA THR A 581 21.92 15.79 -10.24
C THR A 581 20.66 16.50 -10.71
N SER A 582 19.56 16.40 -9.96
CA SER A 582 18.29 17.09 -10.26
C SER A 582 18.41 18.62 -10.22
N VAL A 583 19.11 19.17 -9.22
CA VAL A 583 19.28 20.62 -9.06
C VAL A 583 20.12 21.21 -10.20
N TRP A 584 21.24 20.58 -10.53
CA TRP A 584 22.07 21.00 -11.65
C TRP A 584 21.37 20.78 -13.00
N GLY A 585 20.56 19.72 -13.13
CA GLY A 585 19.74 19.46 -14.30
C GLY A 585 18.69 20.55 -14.54
N ALA A 586 18.01 21.01 -13.48
CA ALA A 586 17.07 22.13 -13.54
C ALA A 586 17.75 23.42 -14.01
N LEU A 587 18.93 23.76 -13.47
CA LEU A 587 19.70 24.92 -13.93
C LEU A 587 20.12 24.78 -15.40
N LEU A 588 20.63 23.62 -15.81
CA LEU A 588 21.05 23.38 -17.20
C LEU A 588 19.86 23.51 -18.16
N GLY A 589 18.69 22.98 -17.81
CA GLY A 589 17.47 23.13 -18.58
C GLY A 589 17.04 24.59 -18.73
N ALA A 590 17.13 25.39 -17.66
CA ALA A 590 16.87 26.82 -17.70
C ALA A 590 17.87 27.57 -18.59
N CYS A 591 19.15 27.21 -18.55
CA CYS A 591 20.19 27.78 -19.41
C CYS A 591 19.93 27.50 -20.90
N VAL A 592 19.39 26.32 -21.24
CA VAL A 592 18.93 26.02 -22.62
C VAL A 592 17.80 26.95 -23.03
N LEU A 593 16.81 27.16 -22.15
CA LEU A 593 15.64 28.00 -22.42
C LEU A 593 16.02 29.46 -22.68
N HIS A 594 16.93 30.01 -21.88
CA HIS A 594 17.35 31.42 -21.94
C HIS A 594 18.68 31.65 -22.67
N LYS A 595 19.25 30.61 -23.30
CA LYS A 595 20.52 30.65 -24.04
C LYS A 595 21.71 31.16 -23.21
N ASN A 596 21.75 30.86 -21.92
CA ASN A 596 22.84 31.27 -21.04
C ASN A 596 23.98 30.25 -21.09
N VAL A 597 25.05 30.58 -21.82
CA VAL A 597 26.19 29.67 -22.02
C VAL A 597 27.05 29.53 -20.77
N GLU A 598 27.30 30.62 -20.06
CA GLU A 598 28.19 30.67 -18.89
C GLU A 598 27.73 29.73 -17.77
N PHE A 599 26.49 29.89 -17.28
CA PHE A 599 25.95 29.02 -16.24
C PHE A 599 25.63 27.61 -16.77
N GLY A 600 25.37 27.48 -18.08
CA GLY A 600 25.19 26.18 -18.75
C GLY A 600 26.44 25.31 -18.68
N GLU A 601 27.62 25.88 -18.94
CA GLU A 601 28.90 25.18 -18.83
C GLU A 601 29.21 24.74 -17.39
N VAL A 602 28.92 25.61 -16.40
CA VAL A 602 29.09 25.30 -14.98
C VAL A 602 28.21 24.12 -14.56
N ALA A 603 26.92 24.16 -14.92
CA ALA A 603 25.97 23.11 -14.59
C ALA A 603 26.34 21.77 -15.25
N ALA A 604 26.70 21.80 -16.53
CA ALA A 604 27.09 20.58 -17.26
C ALA A 604 28.37 19.95 -16.71
N LYS A 605 29.38 20.75 -16.36
CA LYS A 605 30.63 20.26 -15.75
C LYS A 605 30.37 19.51 -14.44
N ARG A 606 29.45 20.01 -13.61
CA ARG A 606 29.03 19.33 -12.37
C ARG A 606 28.24 18.06 -12.65
N LEU A 607 27.32 18.08 -13.62
CA LEU A 607 26.57 16.89 -14.03
C LEU A 607 27.48 15.77 -14.56
N PHE A 608 28.54 16.09 -15.31
CA PHE A 608 29.49 15.08 -15.79
C PHE A 608 30.33 14.43 -14.69
N GLN A 609 30.48 15.09 -13.54
CA GLN A 609 31.14 14.52 -12.36
C GLN A 609 30.18 13.64 -11.55
N LEU A 610 28.92 14.07 -11.43
CA LEU A 610 27.91 13.40 -10.62
C LEU A 610 27.27 12.20 -11.31
N ASP A 611 26.98 12.33 -12.62
CA ASP A 611 26.29 11.31 -13.41
C ASP A 611 26.86 11.26 -14.84
N PRO A 612 28.04 10.62 -15.01
CA PRO A 612 28.74 10.56 -16.28
C PRO A 612 27.97 9.88 -17.42
N GLU A 613 27.06 8.95 -17.08
CA GLU A 613 26.33 8.10 -18.04
C GLU A 613 25.06 8.76 -18.59
N ASN A 614 24.64 9.88 -18.02
CA ASN A 614 23.43 10.57 -18.44
C ASN A 614 23.61 11.34 -19.75
N THR A 615 23.17 10.72 -20.84
CA THR A 615 23.18 11.27 -22.20
C THR A 615 22.46 12.62 -22.32
N GLY A 616 21.44 12.87 -21.48
CA GLY A 616 20.64 14.10 -21.51
C GLY A 616 21.45 15.36 -21.25
N SER A 617 22.38 15.30 -20.28
CA SER A 617 23.22 16.45 -19.89
C SER A 617 24.12 16.91 -21.04
N TYR A 618 24.70 15.97 -21.79
CA TYR A 618 25.52 16.27 -22.97
C TYR A 618 24.68 16.86 -24.09
N VAL A 619 23.49 16.30 -24.34
CA VAL A 619 22.57 16.82 -25.37
C VAL A 619 22.12 18.24 -25.04
N LEU A 620 21.78 18.54 -23.78
CA LEU A 620 21.37 19.89 -23.36
C LEU A 620 22.51 20.90 -23.50
N LEU A 621 23.75 20.56 -23.12
CA LEU A 621 24.91 21.42 -23.34
C LEU A 621 25.17 21.66 -24.84
N GLY A 622 25.09 20.60 -25.66
CA GLY A 622 25.19 20.72 -27.11
C GLY A 622 24.11 21.62 -27.71
N ASN A 623 22.88 21.57 -27.18
CA ASN A 623 21.80 22.46 -27.59
C ASN A 623 22.07 23.92 -27.21
N ILE A 624 22.66 24.19 -26.04
CA ILE A 624 23.09 25.54 -25.64
C ILE A 624 24.14 26.09 -26.62
N TYR A 625 25.18 25.29 -26.92
CA TYR A 625 26.21 25.71 -27.87
C TYR A 625 25.66 25.92 -29.29
N ALA A 626 24.75 25.05 -29.75
CA ALA A 626 24.08 25.23 -31.02
C ALA A 626 23.23 26.51 -31.05
N ALA A 627 22.53 26.83 -29.95
CA ALA A 627 21.74 28.06 -29.83
C ALA A 627 22.59 29.34 -29.76
N ALA A 628 23.89 29.21 -29.47
CA ALA A 628 24.89 30.28 -29.43
C ALA A 628 25.86 30.25 -30.63
N ASP A 629 25.54 29.50 -31.69
CA ASP A 629 26.35 29.34 -32.92
C ASP A 629 27.80 28.82 -32.71
N ARG A 630 28.05 28.16 -31.58
CA ARG A 630 29.35 27.56 -31.19
C ARG A 630 29.50 26.12 -31.71
N TRP A 631 29.51 25.94 -33.03
CA TRP A 631 29.49 24.61 -33.66
C TRP A 631 30.70 23.71 -33.37
N ARG A 632 31.87 24.29 -33.07
CA ARG A 632 33.06 23.51 -32.66
C ARG A 632 32.83 22.82 -31.32
N ASP A 633 32.31 23.55 -30.34
CA ASP A 633 32.01 23.00 -29.02
C ASP A 633 30.89 21.94 -29.08
N VAL A 634 29.93 22.05 -30.02
CA VAL A 634 28.95 20.99 -30.27
C VAL A 634 29.62 19.68 -30.73
N GLN A 635 30.62 19.76 -31.61
CA GLN A 635 31.36 18.58 -32.07
C GLN A 635 32.17 17.96 -30.93
N ASP A 636 32.76 18.79 -30.06
CA ASP A 636 33.52 18.34 -28.90
C ASP A 636 32.63 17.60 -27.90
N VAL A 637 31.43 18.12 -27.62
CA VAL A 637 30.44 17.42 -26.77
C VAL A 637 30.00 16.09 -27.37
N ARG A 638 29.78 16.03 -28.69
CA ARG A 638 29.46 14.77 -29.37
C ARG A 638 30.60 13.76 -29.30
N ARG A 639 31.85 14.21 -29.45
CA ARG A 639 33.04 13.36 -29.32
C ARG A 639 33.14 12.78 -27.92
N MET A 640 32.93 13.59 -26.88
CA MET A 640 32.90 13.13 -25.48
C MET A 640 31.83 12.05 -25.23
N MET A 641 30.66 12.13 -25.88
CA MET A 641 29.63 11.09 -25.79
C MET A 641 30.09 9.77 -26.42
N VAL A 642 30.70 9.84 -27.61
CA VAL A 642 31.17 8.66 -28.35
C VAL A 642 32.32 7.96 -27.62
N GLU A 643 33.30 8.71 -27.11
CA GLU A 643 34.43 8.17 -26.34
C GLU A 643 33.97 7.41 -25.08
N ARG A 644 32.83 7.80 -24.51
CA ARG A 644 32.22 7.16 -23.34
C ARG A 644 31.22 6.04 -23.70
N GLY A 645 31.05 5.74 -24.99
CA GLY A 645 30.09 4.73 -25.46
C GLY A 645 28.63 5.12 -25.27
N LEU A 646 28.33 6.40 -25.09
CA LEU A 646 26.99 6.91 -24.86
C LEU A 646 26.24 7.12 -26.18
N LEU A 647 25.13 6.42 -26.36
CA LEU A 647 24.28 6.56 -27.55
C LEU A 647 23.18 7.60 -27.30
N LYS A 648 22.94 8.47 -28.29
CA LYS A 648 21.76 9.34 -28.28
C LYS A 648 20.52 8.47 -28.45
N GLU A 649 19.70 8.37 -27.41
CA GLU A 649 18.38 7.76 -27.54
C GLU A 649 17.52 8.63 -28.49
N PRO A 650 16.96 8.07 -29.58
CA PRO A 650 15.96 8.77 -30.37
C PRO A 650 14.79 9.15 -29.47
N GLY A 651 14.32 10.40 -29.54
CA GLY A 651 13.11 10.80 -28.84
C GLY A 651 11.91 10.04 -29.42
N SER A 652 11.52 8.94 -28.77
CA SER A 652 10.33 8.18 -29.13
C SER A 652 9.12 8.76 -28.39
N THR A 653 8.24 9.45 -29.09
CA THR A 653 6.86 9.62 -28.65
C THR A 653 6.13 8.28 -28.85
N MET A 654 6.27 7.38 -27.89
CA MET A 654 5.40 6.21 -27.74
C MET A 654 5.41 5.76 -26.28
N GLY A 655 4.21 5.60 -25.73
CA GLY A 655 4.00 5.23 -24.34
C GLY A 655 4.63 3.88 -23.97
N GLY A 656 5.09 3.80 -22.72
CA GLY A 656 5.41 2.54 -22.06
C GLY A 656 6.81 2.47 -21.47
N GLY A 657 6.92 2.88 -20.20
CA GLY A 657 7.77 2.24 -19.19
C GLY A 657 9.28 2.28 -19.41
N ALA A 658 9.92 3.36 -18.95
CA ALA A 658 11.33 3.32 -18.58
C ALA A 658 11.46 2.84 -17.12
N HIS A 659 12.15 1.71 -16.96
CA HIS A 659 12.55 1.13 -15.68
C HIS A 659 13.48 2.09 -14.90
N VAL A 660 13.00 2.61 -13.78
CA VAL A 660 13.84 3.11 -12.68
C VAL A 660 13.36 2.43 -11.41
N GLY A 661 14.29 1.87 -10.63
CA GLY A 661 13.99 1.18 -9.38
C GLY A 661 13.31 2.12 -8.40
N CYS A 662 11.99 2.05 -8.34
CA CYS A 662 11.18 2.87 -7.47
C CYS A 662 11.02 2.13 -6.14
N THR A 663 11.66 2.62 -5.09
CA THR A 663 11.20 2.37 -3.72
C THR A 663 10.49 3.65 -3.32
N GLN A 664 9.23 3.53 -2.86
CA GLN A 664 8.38 4.59 -2.30
C GLN A 664 9.15 5.87 -1.91
N ARG A 665 9.32 6.77 -2.88
CA ARG A 665 9.77 8.14 -2.67
C ARG A 665 8.95 9.02 -3.60
N PHE A 666 8.40 10.05 -2.98
CA PHE A 666 7.37 10.92 -3.49
C PHE A 666 7.68 11.47 -4.88
N TRP A 667 6.77 11.21 -5.82
CA TRP A 667 6.28 12.06 -6.91
C TRP A 667 7.19 13.04 -7.65
N PHE A 668 8.50 12.84 -7.80
CA PHE A 668 9.29 13.67 -8.72
C PHE A 668 10.42 12.90 -9.42
N SER A 669 10.09 12.08 -10.42
CA SER A 669 11.04 11.69 -11.46
C SER A 669 10.67 12.37 -12.78
N HIS A 670 11.62 13.11 -13.33
CA HIS A 670 11.52 13.93 -14.53
C HIS A 670 10.84 13.19 -15.69
N THR A 671 9.71 13.72 -16.16
CA THR A 671 9.22 13.44 -17.51
C THR A 671 10.20 14.07 -18.50
N LYS A 672 10.98 13.22 -19.19
CA LYS A 672 11.58 13.57 -20.49
C LYS A 672 10.43 13.75 -21.49
N GLU A 673 9.79 14.92 -21.51
CA GLU A 673 9.03 15.39 -22.67
C GLU A 673 9.39 16.86 -22.93
N GLY A 674 10.26 17.05 -23.92
CA GLY A 674 10.48 18.37 -24.49
C GLY A 674 9.27 18.80 -25.32
N MET A 675 8.88 20.07 -25.13
CA MET A 675 8.31 20.96 -26.15
C MET A 675 7.12 20.43 -26.97
N CYS A 676 5.92 20.78 -26.53
CA CYS A 676 4.95 21.37 -27.47
C CYS A 676 4.96 22.89 -27.30
N LEU A 677 5.69 23.57 -28.20
CA LEU A 677 5.49 24.98 -28.50
C LEU A 677 4.07 25.16 -29.03
N VAL A 678 3.09 25.38 -28.16
CA VAL A 678 1.90 26.12 -28.56
C VAL A 678 2.35 27.57 -28.68
N LYS A 679 2.51 28.02 -29.93
CA LYS A 679 2.62 29.45 -30.26
C LYS A 679 1.40 30.18 -29.68
N CYS A 680 1.53 30.75 -28.49
CA CYS A 680 0.70 31.89 -28.08
C CYS A 680 1.32 33.14 -28.70
N SER A 681 1.05 33.35 -29.99
CA SER A 681 1.26 34.64 -30.64
C SER A 681 0.06 35.54 -30.38
N SER A 682 0.15 36.37 -29.33
CA SER A 682 -0.28 37.79 -29.33
C SER A 682 -0.15 38.41 -27.93
N PRO A 683 0.65 39.48 -27.76
CA PRO A 683 0.51 40.39 -26.63
C PRO A 683 -0.58 41.43 -26.94
N ASN A 684 -1.20 41.99 -25.90
CA ASN A 684 -2.22 43.05 -25.90
C ASN A 684 -3.68 42.61 -26.08
N VAL A 685 -4.32 42.24 -24.96
CA VAL A 685 -5.64 42.81 -24.59
C VAL A 685 -5.67 42.96 -23.07
N VAL A 686 -5.51 44.20 -22.59
CA VAL A 686 -5.95 44.59 -21.24
C VAL A 686 -7.47 44.65 -21.27
N ALA A 687 -8.14 43.59 -20.82
CA ALA A 687 -9.57 43.60 -20.55
C ALA A 687 -9.79 43.49 -19.04
N SER A 688 -10.26 44.58 -18.46
CA SER A 688 -10.73 44.66 -17.08
C SER A 688 -11.88 43.68 -16.84
N CYS A 689 -11.63 42.57 -16.13
CA CYS A 689 -12.67 41.69 -15.63
C CYS A 689 -12.98 42.03 -14.17
N LYS A 690 -14.15 42.62 -13.94
CA LYS A 690 -14.79 42.77 -12.62
C LYS A 690 -15.01 41.37 -11.99
N PRO A 691 -15.03 41.27 -10.64
CA PRO A 691 -15.30 40.00 -9.95
C PRO A 691 -16.72 39.50 -10.29
N PRO A 692 -16.93 38.18 -10.42
CA PRO A 692 -18.27 37.64 -10.59
C PRO A 692 -19.07 37.83 -9.30
N SER A 693 -20.18 38.55 -9.40
CA SER A 693 -21.26 38.57 -8.41
C SER A 693 -21.88 37.16 -8.26
N PRO A 694 -22.40 36.81 -7.07
CA PRO A 694 -22.93 35.47 -6.81
C PRO A 694 -24.13 35.16 -7.73
N PRO A 695 -24.28 33.93 -8.23
CA PRO A 695 -25.45 33.56 -9.01
C PRO A 695 -26.71 33.45 -8.11
N PRO A 696 -27.90 33.75 -8.65
CA PRO A 696 -29.16 33.66 -7.92
C PRO A 696 -29.50 32.19 -7.63
N ALA A 697 -30.06 31.96 -6.43
CA ALA A 697 -30.62 30.68 -6.02
C ALA A 697 -31.80 30.29 -6.94
N LEU A 698 -31.80 29.06 -7.46
CA LEU A 698 -32.96 28.32 -8.00
C LEU A 698 -32.50 26.88 -8.36
N PRO A 699 -33.39 25.86 -8.37
CA PRO A 699 -34.21 25.33 -7.29
C PRO A 699 -33.76 23.90 -6.88
N SER A 700 -34.01 23.56 -5.62
CA SER A 700 -33.88 22.23 -5.03
C SER A 700 -34.67 21.17 -5.81
N LEU A 701 -33.98 20.18 -6.38
CA LEU A 701 -34.61 18.93 -6.80
C LEU A 701 -34.90 18.08 -5.55
N TYR A 702 -36.19 18.04 -5.21
CA TYR A 702 -36.83 17.15 -4.27
C TYR A 702 -36.41 15.69 -4.50
N PHE A 703 -35.81 15.04 -3.50
CA PHE A 703 -36.10 13.64 -3.21
C PHE A 703 -36.77 13.59 -1.84
N ALA A 704 -37.98 13.06 -1.85
CA ALA A 704 -38.97 13.16 -0.79
C ALA A 704 -38.48 12.58 0.54
N SER A 705 -38.71 13.39 1.58
CA SER A 705 -38.85 12.98 2.97
C SER A 705 -39.97 11.96 3.14
N SER A 706 -39.69 10.86 3.81
CA SER A 706 -40.68 10.06 4.53
C SER A 706 -40.02 9.48 5.79
N PHE A 707 -39.90 10.31 6.82
CA PHE A 707 -39.78 9.86 8.19
C PHE A 707 -40.77 10.67 9.02
N LEU A 708 -41.94 10.09 9.23
CA LEU A 708 -42.86 10.53 10.27
C LEU A 708 -42.29 10.09 11.63
N SER A 709 -42.31 11.08 12.53
CA SER A 709 -42.21 10.99 13.97
C SER A 709 -42.74 9.70 14.59
N PHE A 710 -42.02 9.10 15.54
CA PHE A 710 -42.66 8.61 16.76
C PHE A 710 -41.69 8.67 17.95
N ARG A 711 -42.15 9.35 19.00
CA ARG A 711 -41.54 9.47 20.32
C ARG A 711 -41.58 8.12 21.09
N PRO A 712 -40.81 7.98 22.19
CA PRO A 712 -40.66 6.74 22.93
C PRO A 712 -41.71 6.58 24.02
N SER A 713 -42.28 5.38 24.19
CA SER A 713 -42.94 4.96 25.44
C SER A 713 -43.20 3.45 25.49
N ASN A 714 -42.62 2.82 26.52
CA ASN A 714 -43.06 1.64 27.28
C ASN A 714 -43.78 0.47 26.58
N LEU A 715 -43.12 -0.71 26.57
CA LEU A 715 -43.59 -1.95 27.23
C LEU A 715 -42.55 -3.08 27.04
N ALA A 716 -42.13 -3.68 28.16
CA ALA A 716 -41.41 -4.96 28.24
C ALA A 716 -42.43 -6.14 28.16
N PRO A 717 -42.07 -7.40 28.47
CA PRO A 717 -41.15 -8.34 27.81
C PRO A 717 -41.80 -9.73 27.53
N ALA A 718 -41.38 -10.51 26.52
CA ALA A 718 -41.55 -11.99 26.47
C ALA A 718 -40.78 -12.58 25.26
N ARG A 719 -39.69 -13.34 25.48
CA ARG A 719 -39.60 -14.82 25.59
C ARG A 719 -39.93 -15.56 24.28
N VAL A 720 -38.90 -16.06 23.58
CA VAL A 720 -38.39 -17.46 23.58
C VAL A 720 -38.92 -18.24 22.38
N LEU A 721 -38.04 -18.58 21.44
CA LEU A 721 -37.72 -19.97 21.08
C LEU A 721 -36.64 -20.01 20.00
N ALA A 722 -35.54 -20.69 20.35
CA ALA A 722 -34.57 -21.21 19.41
C ALA A 722 -35.24 -22.28 18.54
N HIS A 723 -34.94 -22.30 17.24
CA HIS A 723 -34.67 -23.54 16.54
C HIS A 723 -33.69 -23.32 15.40
N SER A 724 -32.57 -24.03 15.54
CA SER A 724 -31.60 -24.43 14.53
C SER A 724 -32.19 -24.76 13.16
N LEU A 725 -31.54 -24.28 12.09
CA LEU A 725 -31.39 -25.04 10.83
C LEU A 725 -30.11 -24.58 10.11
N LEU A 726 -29.17 -25.51 9.98
CA LEU A 726 -28.12 -25.50 8.96
C LEU A 726 -28.79 -25.65 7.58
N SER A 727 -28.43 -24.79 6.61
CA SER A 727 -28.14 -25.13 5.19
C SER A 727 -27.71 -23.86 4.43
N PRO A 728 -27.08 -23.97 3.24
CA PRO A 728 -26.09 -23.02 2.71
C PRO A 728 -26.73 -21.91 1.85
N PRO A 729 -26.03 -20.80 1.54
CA PRO A 729 -26.46 -19.96 0.43
C PRO A 729 -26.07 -20.63 -0.90
N CYS A 730 -27.10 -21.01 -1.65
CA CYS A 730 -27.04 -21.54 -3.00
C CYS A 730 -26.18 -20.71 -3.95
N ARG A 731 -25.37 -21.42 -4.75
CA ARG A 731 -24.87 -20.97 -6.05
C ARG A 731 -26.05 -20.64 -6.98
N ALA A 732 -25.85 -19.66 -7.85
CA ALA A 732 -26.71 -19.25 -8.98
C ALA A 732 -27.83 -18.23 -8.69
N CYS A 733 -27.47 -16.94 -8.60
CA CYS A 733 -28.19 -15.85 -9.29
C CYS A 733 -27.42 -14.51 -9.29
N LEU A 734 -26.09 -14.55 -9.37
CA LEU A 734 -25.25 -13.36 -9.44
C LEU A 734 -24.56 -13.26 -10.81
N PHE A 735 -25.31 -13.21 -11.92
CA PHE A 735 -24.73 -12.82 -13.24
C PHE A 735 -25.72 -12.42 -14.35
N LEU A 736 -27.00 -12.09 -14.08
CA LEU A 736 -27.97 -11.85 -15.17
C LEU A 736 -28.89 -10.60 -15.05
N THR A 737 -28.51 -9.59 -14.25
CA THR A 737 -29.35 -8.38 -14.10
C THR A 737 -28.70 -7.06 -14.53
N ILE A 738 -27.58 -7.09 -15.25
CA ILE A 738 -26.89 -5.89 -15.77
C ILE A 738 -26.88 -5.82 -17.32
N VAL A 739 -27.45 -6.80 -18.03
CA VAL A 739 -27.48 -6.81 -19.52
C VAL A 739 -28.87 -6.53 -20.12
N ARG A 740 -29.85 -6.07 -19.33
CA ARG A 740 -31.20 -5.76 -19.86
C ARG A 740 -31.71 -4.34 -19.63
N LYS A 741 -30.83 -3.39 -19.30
CA LYS A 741 -31.23 -1.97 -19.12
C LYS A 741 -30.44 -0.95 -19.94
N GLU A 742 -29.79 -1.38 -21.02
CA GLU A 742 -29.14 -0.49 -22.02
C GLU A 742 -29.76 -0.61 -23.43
N ARG A 743 -31.01 -1.07 -23.55
CA ARG A 743 -31.74 -1.13 -24.84
C ARG A 743 -32.99 -0.26 -24.90
N ARG A 744 -33.08 0.77 -24.05
CA ARG A 744 -34.25 1.67 -23.96
C ARG A 744 -33.90 3.15 -23.72
N LYS A 745 -32.73 3.59 -24.16
CA LYS A 745 -32.33 5.02 -24.18
C LYS A 745 -31.75 5.45 -25.54
N GLU A 746 -32.24 4.86 -26.63
CA GLU A 746 -31.83 5.19 -28.00
C GLU A 746 -32.95 5.76 -28.89
N GLU A 747 -34.12 6.10 -28.33
CA GLU A 747 -35.25 6.64 -29.13
C GLU A 747 -35.66 8.09 -28.83
N GLU A 748 -34.97 8.83 -27.95
CA GLU A 748 -35.27 10.24 -27.73
C GLU A 748 -34.01 11.10 -27.76
N LYS A 749 -33.52 11.35 -28.98
CA LYS A 749 -32.78 12.57 -29.35
C LYS A 749 -32.70 12.70 -30.88
N LYS A 750 -33.86 12.72 -31.54
CA LYS A 750 -34.03 13.43 -32.82
C LYS A 750 -34.52 14.84 -32.48
N GLY A 751 -33.76 15.84 -32.90
CA GLY A 751 -34.18 17.25 -32.86
C GLY A 751 -33.31 18.12 -31.95
N SER A 752 -32.22 18.66 -32.50
CA SER A 752 -31.95 20.10 -32.50
C SER A 752 -30.55 20.34 -33.07
N SER A 753 -30.51 20.96 -34.24
CA SER A 753 -29.33 21.48 -34.89
C SER A 753 -28.85 22.74 -34.16
N THR A 754 -27.59 22.78 -33.73
CA THR A 754 -26.82 24.02 -33.62
C THR A 754 -25.32 23.74 -33.50
N MET A 755 -24.55 24.45 -34.33
CA MET A 755 -23.11 24.34 -34.50
C MET A 755 -22.33 24.71 -33.24
N SER A 756 -21.18 24.06 -33.02
CA SER A 756 -20.06 24.66 -32.28
C SER A 756 -18.72 24.31 -32.94
N ASN A 757 -18.01 25.36 -33.37
CA ASN A 757 -16.58 25.40 -33.73
C ASN A 757 -15.74 25.32 -32.43
N SER A 758 -14.50 24.83 -32.32
CA SER A 758 -13.33 24.57 -33.18
C SER A 758 -12.41 23.60 -32.38
N ALA A 759 -11.49 22.78 -32.90
CA ALA A 759 -10.49 22.96 -33.96
C ALA A 759 -10.17 21.61 -34.67
N SER A 760 -9.67 21.70 -35.92
CA SER A 760 -9.56 20.65 -36.96
C SER A 760 -10.88 20.23 -37.64
N GLY A 761 -11.50 21.18 -38.35
CA GLY A 761 -12.77 21.00 -39.06
C GLY A 761 -12.69 20.11 -40.31
N MET A 762 -12.66 18.79 -40.13
CA MET A 762 -12.84 17.80 -41.22
C MET A 762 -13.88 16.75 -40.81
N ALA A 763 -15.16 16.96 -41.12
CA ALA A 763 -16.22 16.03 -40.71
C ALA A 763 -16.16 14.72 -41.52
N VAL A 764 -16.75 13.65 -41.01
CA VAL A 764 -16.78 12.34 -41.70
C VAL A 764 -18.21 12.08 -42.12
N CYS A 765 -18.44 11.80 -43.41
CA CYS A 765 -19.78 11.45 -43.89
C CYS A 765 -20.25 10.16 -43.22
N ASP A 766 -21.50 10.12 -42.73
CA ASP A 766 -22.06 8.92 -42.07
C ASP A 766 -22.09 7.70 -43.01
N GLU A 767 -22.14 7.93 -44.33
CA GLU A 767 -22.02 6.89 -45.35
C GLU A 767 -20.69 6.13 -45.27
N CYS A 768 -19.58 6.80 -44.90
CA CYS A 768 -18.28 6.14 -44.74
C CYS A 768 -18.30 5.11 -43.61
N LYS A 769 -18.98 5.40 -42.50
CA LYS A 769 -19.13 4.48 -41.36
C LYS A 769 -20.01 3.30 -41.73
N LEU A 770 -21.13 3.56 -42.41
CA LEU A 770 -22.04 2.52 -42.88
C LEU A 770 -21.33 1.53 -43.82
N LYS A 771 -20.59 2.03 -44.82
CA LYS A 771 -19.84 1.17 -45.74
C LYS A 771 -18.72 0.39 -45.07
N PHE A 772 -18.04 0.97 -44.08
CA PHE A 772 -17.05 0.25 -43.29
C PHE A 772 -17.66 -0.87 -42.44
N LEU A 773 -18.83 -0.65 -41.83
CA LEU A 773 -19.57 -1.69 -41.11
C LEU A 773 -20.03 -2.82 -42.05
N GLU A 774 -20.47 -2.50 -43.28
CA GLU A 774 -20.81 -3.48 -44.32
C GLU A 774 -19.59 -4.34 -44.73
N LEU A 775 -18.39 -3.74 -44.84
CA LEU A 775 -17.15 -4.47 -45.09
C LEU A 775 -16.79 -5.39 -43.90
N LYS A 776 -16.88 -4.88 -42.66
CA LYS A 776 -16.60 -5.65 -41.43
C LYS A 776 -17.54 -6.84 -41.23
N ALA A 777 -18.79 -6.74 -41.71
CA ALA A 777 -19.77 -7.82 -41.68
C ALA A 777 -19.50 -8.94 -42.71
N LYS A 778 -18.41 -8.85 -43.49
CA LYS A 778 -17.90 -9.85 -44.45
C LYS A 778 -18.89 -10.31 -45.54
N ARG A 779 -19.67 -9.39 -46.12
CA ARG A 779 -20.69 -9.77 -47.14
C ARG A 779 -20.86 -8.85 -48.35
N SER A 780 -20.15 -7.72 -48.45
CA SER A 780 -20.48 -6.73 -49.49
C SER A 780 -19.29 -6.16 -50.28
N PHE A 781 -18.13 -5.91 -49.67
CA PHE A 781 -16.98 -5.29 -50.35
C PHE A 781 -15.63 -5.84 -49.84
N ARG A 782 -14.62 -5.90 -50.71
CA ARG A 782 -13.24 -6.30 -50.36
C ARG A 782 -12.39 -5.13 -49.85
N PHE A 783 -12.62 -3.94 -50.41
CA PHE A 783 -11.92 -2.73 -50.02
C PHE A 783 -12.82 -1.50 -50.19
N ILE A 784 -12.43 -0.40 -49.55
CA ILE A 784 -13.08 0.90 -49.68
C ILE A 784 -12.00 1.95 -49.82
N VAL A 785 -12.12 2.82 -50.83
CA VAL A 785 -11.27 4.00 -51.01
C VAL A 785 -12.09 5.23 -50.65
N PHE A 786 -11.49 6.13 -49.87
CA PHE A 786 -12.07 7.38 -49.41
C PHE A 786 -11.24 8.57 -49.90
N LYS A 787 -11.93 9.68 -50.15
CA LYS A 787 -11.30 10.96 -50.49
C LYS A 787 -11.80 12.07 -49.58
N ILE A 788 -10.95 13.07 -49.38
CA ILE A 788 -11.35 14.33 -48.76
C ILE A 788 -11.96 15.22 -49.84
N ASN A 789 -13.23 15.58 -49.69
CA ASN A 789 -13.85 16.60 -50.51
C ASN A 789 -13.59 17.97 -49.89
N GLU A 790 -12.62 18.71 -50.43
CA GLU A 790 -12.19 20.02 -49.91
C GLU A 790 -13.32 21.06 -49.90
N LYS A 791 -14.30 20.96 -50.81
CA LYS A 791 -15.42 21.93 -50.91
C LYS A 791 -16.38 21.86 -49.73
N VAL A 792 -16.59 20.66 -49.19
CA VAL A 792 -17.50 20.41 -48.06
C VAL A 792 -16.76 20.09 -46.77
N GLN A 793 -15.42 20.08 -46.79
CA GLN A 793 -14.55 19.69 -45.67
C GLN A 793 -14.98 18.37 -45.02
N GLN A 794 -15.31 17.38 -45.86
CA GLN A 794 -15.75 16.06 -45.40
C GLN A 794 -15.00 14.92 -46.08
N VAL A 795 -14.78 13.84 -45.33
CA VAL A 795 -14.35 12.55 -45.91
C VAL A 795 -15.57 11.86 -46.51
N VAL A 796 -15.47 11.47 -47.78
CA VAL A 796 -16.52 10.79 -48.54
C VAL A 796 -15.98 9.50 -49.16
N VAL A 797 -16.87 8.54 -49.46
CA VAL A 797 -16.52 7.32 -50.19
C VAL A 797 -16.17 7.70 -51.63
N ASP A 798 -15.02 7.25 -52.11
CA ASP A 798 -14.56 7.46 -53.49
C ASP A 798 -14.86 6.24 -54.36
N ARG A 799 -14.52 5.04 -53.88
CA ARG A 799 -14.77 3.78 -54.58
C ARG A 799 -14.99 2.63 -53.61
N LEU A 800 -15.86 1.70 -53.98
CA LEU A 800 -16.11 0.44 -53.27
C LEU A 800 -15.61 -0.72 -54.13
N GLY A 801 -14.85 -1.61 -53.51
CA GLY A 801 -14.30 -2.79 -54.16
C GLY A 801 -15.28 -3.96 -54.15
N GLN A 802 -15.68 -4.47 -55.31
CA GLN A 802 -16.63 -5.58 -55.41
C GLN A 802 -16.04 -6.87 -54.83
N PRO A 803 -16.86 -7.85 -54.36
CA PRO A 803 -16.35 -9.08 -53.72
C PRO A 803 -15.35 -9.91 -54.54
N GLY A 804 -15.36 -9.77 -55.88
CA GLY A 804 -14.45 -10.49 -56.79
C GLY A 804 -13.18 -9.73 -57.19
N GLU A 805 -13.01 -8.47 -56.77
CA GLU A 805 -11.80 -7.69 -57.09
C GLU A 805 -10.63 -8.11 -56.18
N SER A 806 -9.46 -8.28 -56.80
CA SER A 806 -8.22 -8.71 -56.16
C SER A 806 -7.47 -7.55 -55.49
N TYR A 807 -6.37 -7.85 -54.79
CA TYR A 807 -5.50 -6.82 -54.23
C TYR A 807 -4.85 -5.96 -55.33
N ASP A 808 -4.53 -6.54 -56.48
CA ASP A 808 -3.94 -5.81 -57.60
C ASP A 808 -4.95 -4.80 -58.17
N ASP A 809 -6.23 -5.18 -58.26
CA ASP A 809 -7.33 -4.27 -58.65
C ASP A 809 -7.47 -3.11 -57.66
N PHE A 810 -7.30 -3.37 -56.36
CA PHE A 810 -7.27 -2.33 -55.34
C PHE A 810 -6.11 -1.35 -55.55
N THR A 811 -4.88 -1.84 -55.77
CA THR A 811 -3.73 -0.96 -55.99
C THR A 811 -3.88 -0.10 -57.25
N ALA A 812 -4.52 -0.63 -58.30
CA ALA A 812 -4.85 0.11 -59.51
C ALA A 812 -5.91 1.23 -59.28
N CYS A 813 -6.66 1.18 -58.17
CA CYS A 813 -7.62 2.23 -57.82
C CYS A 813 -6.98 3.47 -57.18
N LEU A 814 -5.72 3.38 -56.75
CA LEU A 814 -5.04 4.48 -56.07
C LEU A 814 -4.41 5.42 -57.11
N PRO A 815 -4.79 6.71 -57.13
CA PRO A 815 -4.29 7.65 -58.13
C PRO A 815 -2.80 7.99 -57.88
N ALA A 816 -2.05 8.18 -58.96
CA ALA A 816 -0.60 8.44 -58.89
C ALA A 816 -0.25 9.86 -58.41
N ASP A 817 -1.19 10.80 -58.41
CA ASP A 817 -0.98 12.23 -58.14
C ASP A 817 -1.84 12.80 -56.99
N GLU A 818 -2.77 12.02 -56.43
CA GLU A 818 -3.66 12.47 -55.35
C GLU A 818 -3.63 11.57 -54.11
N CYS A 819 -3.86 12.17 -52.92
CA CYS A 819 -3.92 11.42 -51.67
C CYS A 819 -5.29 10.72 -51.48
N ARG A 820 -5.29 9.55 -50.85
CA ARG A 820 -6.49 8.75 -50.53
C ARG A 820 -6.33 8.06 -49.17
N TYR A 821 -7.46 7.74 -48.54
CA TYR A 821 -7.48 6.71 -47.50
C TYR A 821 -8.09 5.45 -48.09
N ALA A 822 -7.63 4.28 -47.66
CA ALA A 822 -8.26 3.04 -48.02
C ALA A 822 -8.36 2.07 -46.85
N VAL A 823 -9.36 1.20 -46.91
CA VAL A 823 -9.51 0.07 -46.00
C VAL A 823 -9.57 -1.20 -46.85
N PHE A 824 -8.81 -2.21 -46.46
CA PHE A 824 -8.71 -3.49 -47.16
C PHE A 824 -8.79 -4.66 -46.17
N ASP A 825 -9.69 -5.63 -46.39
CA ASP A 825 -9.77 -6.87 -45.58
C ASP A 825 -8.90 -7.97 -46.20
N PHE A 826 -7.75 -8.23 -45.57
CA PHE A 826 -6.76 -9.20 -46.05
C PHE A 826 -6.93 -10.55 -45.37
N ASP A 827 -7.27 -11.57 -46.15
CA ASP A 827 -7.31 -12.96 -45.71
C ASP A 827 -5.93 -13.61 -45.83
N PHE A 828 -5.50 -14.33 -44.80
CA PHE A 828 -4.27 -15.12 -44.80
C PHE A 828 -4.45 -16.44 -44.06
N VAL A 829 -3.60 -17.41 -44.37
CA VAL A 829 -3.57 -18.72 -43.72
C VAL A 829 -2.37 -18.74 -42.77
N THR A 830 -2.61 -19.03 -41.50
CA THR A 830 -1.53 -19.19 -40.51
C THR A 830 -0.83 -20.53 -40.68
N ASP A 831 0.38 -20.70 -40.12
CA ASP A 831 1.15 -21.97 -40.16
C ASP A 831 0.36 -23.20 -39.65
N GLU A 832 -0.66 -22.98 -38.81
CA GLU A 832 -1.61 -24.00 -38.32
C GLU A 832 -2.77 -24.30 -39.30
N ASN A 833 -2.64 -23.89 -40.58
CA ASN A 833 -3.63 -24.06 -41.64
C ASN A 833 -5.02 -23.46 -41.34
N CYS A 834 -5.08 -22.45 -40.45
CA CYS A 834 -6.30 -21.74 -40.09
C CYS A 834 -6.44 -20.44 -40.91
N GLN A 835 -7.59 -20.23 -41.55
CA GLN A 835 -7.89 -19.01 -42.30
C GLN A 835 -8.30 -17.88 -41.34
N LYS A 836 -7.52 -16.80 -41.32
CA LYS A 836 -7.80 -15.57 -40.55
C LYS A 836 -7.85 -14.37 -41.49
N SER A 837 -8.46 -13.27 -41.06
CA SER A 837 -8.39 -12.01 -41.80
C SER A 837 -8.01 -10.85 -40.89
N LYS A 838 -7.35 -9.86 -41.47
CA LYS A 838 -7.00 -8.60 -40.82
C LYS A 838 -7.46 -7.42 -41.66
N ILE A 839 -8.09 -6.43 -41.02
CA ILE A 839 -8.49 -5.18 -41.68
C ILE A 839 -7.32 -4.18 -41.62
N PHE A 840 -6.82 -3.81 -42.80
CA PHE A 840 -5.77 -2.83 -43.01
C PHE A 840 -6.38 -1.45 -43.27
N PHE A 841 -5.83 -0.42 -42.64
CA PHE A 841 -6.06 0.98 -43.00
C PHE A 841 -4.81 1.53 -43.68
N ILE A 842 -5.00 2.10 -44.86
CA ILE A 842 -3.93 2.54 -45.74
C ILE A 842 -4.06 4.04 -45.95
N SER A 843 -3.01 4.78 -45.61
CA SER A 843 -2.87 6.21 -45.89
C SER A 843 -1.98 6.39 -47.12
N TRP A 844 -2.60 6.64 -48.27
CA TRP A 844 -1.94 6.81 -49.57
C TRP A 844 -1.61 8.28 -49.83
N ALA A 845 -0.32 8.60 -49.97
CA ALA A 845 0.15 9.97 -50.18
C ALA A 845 1.34 10.02 -51.16
N PRO A 846 1.09 9.97 -52.50
CA PRO A 846 2.13 9.95 -53.53
C PRO A 846 3.13 11.08 -53.44
N ASP A 847 4.39 10.86 -53.80
CA ASP A 847 5.41 11.92 -53.76
C ASP A 847 5.10 13.11 -54.68
N THR A 848 4.42 12.85 -55.79
CA THR A 848 3.92 13.82 -56.77
C THR A 848 2.75 14.68 -56.28
N SER A 849 2.07 14.33 -55.18
CA SER A 849 0.94 15.10 -54.66
C SER A 849 1.34 16.44 -54.07
N ARG A 850 0.46 17.45 -54.19
CA ARG A 850 0.67 18.80 -53.63
C ARG A 850 0.90 18.75 -52.11
N VAL A 851 1.91 19.47 -51.61
CA VAL A 851 2.28 19.54 -50.18
C VAL A 851 1.08 19.87 -49.28
N ARG A 852 0.22 20.80 -49.72
CA ARG A 852 -1.00 21.18 -48.99
C ARG A 852 -1.96 20.00 -48.79
N SER A 853 -2.15 19.16 -49.81
CA SER A 853 -3.02 17.98 -49.74
C SER A 853 -2.43 16.92 -48.82
N LYS A 854 -1.11 16.69 -48.86
CA LYS A 854 -0.43 15.78 -47.92
C LYS A 854 -0.58 16.21 -46.46
N MET A 855 -0.44 17.51 -46.18
CA MET A 855 -0.65 18.05 -44.83
C MET A 855 -2.11 17.90 -44.36
N LEU A 856 -3.08 18.06 -45.27
CA LEU A 856 -4.50 17.90 -44.96
C LEU A 856 -4.86 16.44 -44.62
N TYR A 857 -4.35 15.48 -45.39
CA TYR A 857 -4.53 14.06 -45.09
C TYR A 857 -3.76 13.67 -43.81
N ALA A 858 -2.49 14.05 -43.66
CA ALA A 858 -1.73 13.74 -42.44
C ALA A 858 -2.40 14.27 -41.16
N SER A 859 -2.96 15.49 -41.19
CA SER A 859 -3.63 16.09 -40.02
C SER A 859 -5.03 15.55 -39.72
N SER A 860 -5.72 14.96 -40.71
CA SER A 860 -7.09 14.43 -40.54
C SER A 860 -7.13 12.92 -40.29
N LYS A 861 -6.02 12.20 -40.51
CA LYS A 861 -5.89 10.74 -40.42
C LYS A 861 -6.38 10.16 -39.10
N ASP A 862 -5.86 10.64 -37.97
CA ASP A 862 -6.16 10.07 -36.65
C ASP A 862 -7.60 10.35 -36.21
N ARG A 863 -8.22 11.41 -36.73
CA ARG A 863 -9.63 11.68 -36.52
C ARG A 863 -10.49 10.73 -37.34
N PHE A 864 -10.22 10.58 -38.63
CA PHE A 864 -10.98 9.68 -39.50
C PHE A 864 -10.87 8.22 -39.06
N LYS A 865 -9.67 7.77 -38.69
CA LYS A 865 -9.42 6.41 -38.18
C LYS A 865 -10.24 6.09 -36.92
N ARG A 866 -10.41 7.05 -36.00
CA ARG A 866 -11.24 6.88 -34.78
C ARG A 866 -12.72 6.62 -35.07
N GLU A 867 -13.21 7.06 -36.23
CA GLU A 867 -14.59 6.82 -36.66
C GLU A 867 -14.78 5.41 -37.27
N LEU A 868 -13.68 4.67 -37.53
CA LEU A 868 -13.68 3.33 -38.13
C LEU A 868 -13.20 2.27 -37.10
N ASP A 869 -14.12 1.84 -36.23
CA ASP A 869 -13.80 0.89 -35.15
C ASP A 869 -13.60 -0.56 -35.64
N GLY A 870 -12.38 -1.08 -35.50
CA GLY A 870 -12.01 -2.44 -35.90
C GLY A 870 -10.81 -2.56 -36.85
N ILE A 871 -10.12 -1.47 -37.14
CA ILE A 871 -8.85 -1.49 -37.89
C ILE A 871 -7.76 -2.18 -37.04
N GLN A 872 -7.06 -3.16 -37.63
CA GLN A 872 -6.06 -3.96 -36.93
C GLN A 872 -4.63 -3.62 -37.32
N VAL A 873 -4.41 -3.16 -38.55
CA VAL A 873 -3.08 -2.80 -39.07
C VAL A 873 -3.15 -1.46 -39.79
N GLU A 874 -2.15 -0.61 -39.60
CA GLU A 874 -2.00 0.67 -40.31
C GLU A 874 -0.78 0.61 -41.24
N LEU A 875 -0.96 1.10 -42.45
CA LEU A 875 0.07 1.23 -43.47
C LEU A 875 0.04 2.66 -44.01
N GLN A 876 1.20 3.29 -44.11
CA GLN A 876 1.38 4.55 -44.82
C GLN A 876 2.26 4.25 -46.02
N ALA A 877 1.84 4.70 -47.20
CA ALA A 877 2.53 4.42 -48.44
C ALA A 877 2.59 5.65 -49.35
N THR A 878 3.77 5.89 -49.92
CA THR A 878 4.03 6.94 -50.90
C THR A 878 4.22 6.37 -52.31
N ASP A 879 4.50 5.06 -52.42
CA ASP A 879 4.71 4.34 -53.68
C ASP A 879 4.06 2.94 -53.63
N PRO A 880 3.57 2.37 -54.75
CA PRO A 880 2.92 1.06 -54.74
C PRO A 880 3.83 -0.08 -54.25
N SER A 881 5.16 0.05 -54.38
CA SER A 881 6.13 -0.93 -53.87
C SER A 881 6.10 -1.08 -52.35
N GLU A 882 5.77 -0.01 -51.61
CA GLU A 882 5.59 -0.01 -50.15
C GLU A 882 4.30 -0.71 -49.71
N MET A 883 3.44 -1.02 -50.68
CA MET A 883 2.22 -1.80 -50.54
C MET A 883 2.32 -3.15 -51.26
N SER A 884 3.52 -3.64 -51.56
CA SER A 884 3.69 -4.96 -52.17
C SER A 884 3.07 -6.06 -51.30
N MET A 885 2.61 -7.13 -51.96
CA MET A 885 1.94 -8.26 -51.30
C MET A 885 2.79 -8.89 -50.19
N ASP A 886 4.11 -8.87 -50.33
CA ASP A 886 5.04 -9.38 -49.31
C ASP A 886 5.05 -8.53 -48.03
N ILE A 887 4.94 -7.19 -48.16
CA ILE A 887 4.85 -6.29 -47.01
C ILE A 887 3.51 -6.48 -46.29
N VAL A 888 2.41 -6.58 -47.03
CA VAL A 888 1.07 -6.83 -46.44
C VAL A 888 1.04 -8.17 -45.70
N LYS A 889 1.60 -9.24 -46.30
CA LYS A 889 1.76 -10.55 -45.63
C LYS A 889 2.62 -10.46 -44.38
N SER A 890 3.76 -9.76 -44.43
CA SER A 890 4.67 -9.62 -43.28
C SER A 890 4.07 -8.89 -42.09
N ARG A 891 3.12 -7.97 -42.32
CA ARG A 891 2.39 -7.25 -41.26
C ARG A 891 1.12 -7.98 -40.82
N ALA A 892 0.64 -8.94 -41.63
CA ALA A 892 -0.53 -9.76 -41.33
C ALA A 892 -0.18 -10.97 -40.46
N LEU A 893 0.98 -11.61 -40.68
CA LEU A 893 1.55 -12.62 -39.78
C LEU A 893 2.04 -11.97 -38.49
#